data_AF-A0A939SX51-F1
#
_entry.id   AF-A0A939SX51-F1
#
_cell.length_a   1.000
_cell.length_b   1.000
_cell.length_c   1.000
_cell.angle_alpha   90.00
_cell.angle_beta   90.00
_cell.angle_gamma   90.00
#
_symmetry.space_group_name_H-M   'P 1'
#
loop_
_entity.id
_entity.type
_entity.pdbx_description
1 polymer ?
#
loop_
_entity_poly.entity_id
_entity_poly.type
_entity_poly.pdbx_seq_one_letter_code
_entity_poly.pdbx_strand_id
1 'polypeptide(L)'
;MRTIFIAGIGNSEDEHWQRHWHRHLADSIWLEHADWDRPECDQWVRDLDDLLVSVPGPKFLVAHSLGCLVAVAWAQRHRDDSVVSAFLVAVPDPNGPKFPVEATGFAPILRQPLPLPATMIVSDDDPYSTPAYSRAVAEAWQTRAIEIGHRGHINLTSGLGFGRRGGTTSNAITNKAPKEPESDASGVFEHVMEVIMQLQFDPVMMVKPRQIQLPYGPTCRLRLGRAAYDGVLHAAGIDLWAVTTQDRRLLRRLREAEALSLSLACDGSGSGLRLSDFTVDEEIGRILFRLSDPLKNGAEPTWLEHSVSTVVRAPCLFRRVAEADLAAVSPFELVLRLIEPDGFLVPSAVISLEVHRPWGGRFNIRGRVVHRAELDGGSQLVIRPERVPDKAAAGWLAVCESDTFGIRQLRMNGLSARGAGRFLRISRCSTVADWHNVVRLRRIANQFFGRHQEADDDTIWTDELDDNSLSLLVWLGRNPVGTGRLVFNGGDRRLSEIEASSPLPDWVWAERFLEVSRVAIDADHRSAGVMIAIFQEVGRIALETNCRYLVLDAIEKLVPIYEKVGAVHLPNTKKHPFSDETVHVLVIDIRRSLTSIDRRLLYWLAVFGPALRSHLRLFGARHTRAILNRGIQIGFTVKQALARALFFRPI
;
A
#
# COMPACT_ATOMS: atom_id res chain seq x y z
N MET A 1 -18.44 -7.34 -2.30
CA MET A 1 -19.48 -7.85 -1.41
C MET A 1 -20.68 -6.93 -1.59
N ARG A 2 -21.86 -7.49 -1.87
CA ARG A 2 -23.09 -6.71 -2.09
C ARG A 2 -23.96 -6.77 -0.85
N THR A 3 -24.53 -5.65 -0.46
CA THR A 3 -25.43 -5.57 0.70
C THR A 3 -26.87 -5.66 0.21
N ILE A 4 -27.63 -6.60 0.74
CA ILE A 4 -29.03 -6.83 0.42
C ILE A 4 -29.88 -6.34 1.58
N PHE A 5 -30.71 -5.34 1.34
CA PHE A 5 -31.63 -4.78 2.34
C PHE A 5 -32.98 -5.48 2.28
N ILE A 6 -33.46 -5.94 3.43
CA ILE A 6 -34.73 -6.65 3.58
C ILE A 6 -35.59 -5.84 4.56
N ALA A 7 -36.60 -5.14 4.04
CA ALA A 7 -37.49 -4.31 4.83
C ALA A 7 -38.60 -5.13 5.49
N GLY A 8 -39.24 -4.54 6.50
CA GLY A 8 -40.46 -5.07 7.12
C GLY A 8 -41.74 -4.65 6.39
N ILE A 9 -42.89 -4.89 7.04
CA ILE A 9 -44.19 -4.39 6.60
C ILE A 9 -44.15 -2.86 6.38
N GLY A 10 -44.74 -2.36 5.30
CA GLY A 10 -44.71 -0.93 4.95
C GLY A 10 -43.42 -0.43 4.27
N ASN A 11 -42.53 -1.34 3.83
CA ASN A 11 -41.36 -1.05 2.98
C ASN A 11 -40.33 -0.04 3.53
N SER A 12 -40.25 0.14 4.85
CA SER A 12 -39.24 1.04 5.46
C SER A 12 -39.15 2.39 4.74
N GLU A 13 -40.14 3.26 4.99
CA GLU A 13 -40.38 4.56 4.33
C GLU A 13 -39.12 5.38 3.98
N ASP A 14 -39.25 6.38 3.10
CA ASP A 14 -38.10 7.08 2.52
C ASP A 14 -37.12 7.73 3.52
N GLU A 15 -37.56 8.02 4.74
CA GLU A 15 -36.74 8.57 5.82
C GLU A 15 -36.22 7.51 6.82
N HIS A 16 -36.52 6.24 6.58
CA HIS A 16 -36.05 5.12 7.39
C HIS A 16 -34.53 4.92 7.26
N TRP A 17 -33.88 4.49 8.34
CA TRP A 17 -32.42 4.28 8.35
C TRP A 17 -31.96 3.27 7.30
N GLN A 18 -32.76 2.23 7.00
CA GLN A 18 -32.44 1.27 5.92
C GLN A 18 -32.36 1.98 4.57
N ARG A 19 -33.31 2.88 4.27
CA ARG A 19 -33.36 3.61 3.00
C ARG A 19 -32.19 4.58 2.88
N HIS A 20 -31.89 5.29 3.96
CA HIS A 20 -30.70 6.14 4.04
C HIS A 20 -29.43 5.32 3.83
N TRP A 21 -29.30 4.16 4.47
CA TRP A 21 -28.11 3.32 4.32
C TRP A 21 -27.96 2.78 2.90
N HIS A 22 -29.06 2.33 2.28
CA HIS A 22 -29.09 1.89 0.89
C HIS A 22 -28.63 3.00 -0.08
N ARG A 23 -29.11 4.24 0.10
CA ARG A 23 -28.70 5.40 -0.72
C ARG A 23 -27.20 5.73 -0.62
N HIS A 24 -26.55 5.41 0.50
CA HIS A 24 -25.14 5.74 0.75
C HIS A 24 -24.16 4.60 0.40
N LEU A 25 -24.64 3.37 0.23
CA LEU A 25 -23.80 2.23 -0.14
C LEU A 25 -23.82 1.99 -1.65
N ALA A 26 -22.66 2.16 -2.28
CA ALA A 26 -22.45 1.75 -3.67
C ALA A 26 -22.66 0.23 -3.82
N ASP A 27 -23.32 -0.17 -4.91
CA ASP A 27 -23.62 -1.57 -5.25
C ASP A 27 -24.45 -2.34 -4.19
N SER A 28 -25.23 -1.63 -3.36
CA SER A 28 -26.25 -2.24 -2.51
C SER A 28 -27.56 -2.46 -3.28
N ILE A 29 -28.36 -3.43 -2.83
CA ILE A 29 -29.59 -3.84 -3.49
C ILE A 29 -30.72 -3.87 -2.46
N TRP A 30 -31.86 -3.30 -2.82
CA TRP A 30 -33.09 -3.38 -2.06
C TRP A 30 -33.88 -4.59 -2.54
N LEU A 31 -34.33 -5.45 -1.62
CA LEU A 31 -35.26 -6.51 -1.96
C LEU A 31 -36.65 -5.89 -2.16
N GLU A 32 -37.22 -6.08 -3.35
CA GLU A 32 -38.56 -5.63 -3.67
C GLU A 32 -39.57 -6.77 -3.48
N HIS A 33 -40.71 -6.46 -2.86
CA HIS A 33 -41.86 -7.34 -2.73
C HIS A 33 -43.05 -6.78 -3.49
N ALA A 34 -43.94 -7.66 -3.97
CA ALA A 34 -45.12 -7.26 -4.74
C ALA A 34 -46.17 -6.54 -3.88
N ASP A 35 -46.30 -6.92 -2.61
CA ASP A 35 -47.23 -6.32 -1.65
C ASP A 35 -46.53 -6.13 -0.30
N TRP A 36 -46.45 -4.87 0.14
CA TRP A 36 -45.81 -4.47 1.39
C TRP A 36 -46.79 -4.39 2.56
N ASP A 37 -48.08 -4.36 2.29
CA ASP A 37 -49.16 -4.17 3.27
C ASP A 37 -49.78 -5.51 3.69
N ARG A 38 -49.65 -6.55 2.84
CA ARG A 38 -50.13 -7.92 3.12
C ARG A 38 -49.00 -8.94 2.97
N PRO A 39 -48.02 -8.95 3.88
CA PRO A 39 -46.86 -9.81 3.75
C PRO A 39 -47.22 -11.29 3.93
N GLU A 40 -46.83 -12.11 2.95
CA GLU A 40 -46.90 -13.57 2.99
C GLU A 40 -45.49 -14.17 3.06
N CYS A 41 -45.16 -14.84 4.17
CA CYS A 41 -43.81 -15.33 4.45
C CYS A 41 -43.21 -16.15 3.30
N ASP A 42 -43.95 -17.12 2.76
CA ASP A 42 -43.48 -17.98 1.68
C ASP A 42 -43.26 -17.25 0.35
N GLN A 43 -43.99 -16.15 0.11
CA GLN A 43 -43.76 -15.31 -1.06
C GLN A 43 -42.50 -14.46 -0.86
N TRP A 44 -42.36 -13.80 0.28
CA TRP A 44 -41.19 -12.95 0.55
C TRP A 44 -39.88 -13.76 0.62
N VAL A 45 -39.93 -15.00 1.12
CA VAL A 45 -38.78 -15.93 1.09
C VAL A 45 -38.40 -16.30 -0.34
N ARG A 46 -39.38 -16.51 -1.24
CA ARG A 46 -39.12 -16.77 -2.67
C ARG A 46 -38.50 -15.56 -3.36
N ASP A 47 -39.03 -14.35 -3.10
CA ASP A 47 -38.48 -13.11 -3.65
C ASP A 47 -37.01 -12.92 -3.22
N LEU A 48 -36.70 -13.22 -1.95
CA LEU A 48 -35.32 -13.18 -1.43
C LEU A 48 -34.43 -14.21 -2.15
N ASP A 49 -34.89 -15.45 -2.31
CA ASP A 49 -34.12 -16.51 -2.97
C ASP A 49 -33.80 -16.16 -4.43
N ASP A 50 -34.81 -15.71 -5.19
CA ASP A 50 -34.65 -15.28 -6.58
C ASP A 50 -33.64 -14.13 -6.71
N LEU A 51 -33.72 -13.14 -5.80
CA LEU A 51 -32.76 -12.05 -5.78
C LEU A 51 -31.34 -12.56 -5.49
N LEU A 52 -31.16 -13.38 -4.44
CA LEU A 52 -29.84 -13.88 -4.07
C LEU A 52 -29.24 -14.72 -5.20
N VAL A 53 -30.01 -15.59 -5.86
CA VAL A 53 -29.55 -16.37 -7.01
C VAL A 53 -29.09 -15.47 -8.17
N SER A 54 -29.80 -14.37 -8.43
CA SER A 54 -29.47 -13.46 -9.54
C SER A 54 -28.20 -12.62 -9.31
N VAL A 55 -27.78 -12.47 -8.05
CA VAL A 55 -26.68 -11.58 -7.65
C VAL A 55 -25.38 -12.38 -7.51
N PRO A 56 -24.32 -12.12 -8.29
CA PRO A 56 -23.08 -12.88 -8.15
C PRO A 56 -22.21 -12.39 -6.97
N GLY A 57 -21.38 -13.30 -6.43
CA GLY A 57 -20.36 -12.98 -5.42
C GLY A 57 -20.88 -12.82 -3.98
N PRO A 58 -20.00 -12.47 -3.02
CA PRO A 58 -20.35 -12.45 -1.60
C PRO A 58 -21.45 -11.43 -1.27
N LYS A 59 -22.45 -11.85 -0.48
CA LYS A 59 -23.63 -11.07 -0.08
C LYS A 59 -23.73 -10.93 1.43
N PHE A 60 -24.20 -9.78 1.88
CA PHE A 60 -24.46 -9.48 3.27
C PHE A 60 -25.91 -9.05 3.44
N LEU A 61 -26.67 -9.69 4.33
CA LEU A 61 -28.09 -9.38 4.53
C LEU A 61 -28.26 -8.34 5.63
N VAL A 62 -29.10 -7.33 5.41
CA VAL A 62 -29.48 -6.32 6.40
C VAL A 62 -31.00 -6.30 6.49
N ALA A 63 -31.53 -6.99 7.48
CA ALA A 63 -32.96 -7.16 7.68
C ALA A 63 -33.48 -6.32 8.85
N HIS A 64 -34.72 -5.84 8.74
CA HIS A 64 -35.43 -5.12 9.80
C HIS A 64 -36.83 -5.68 10.00
N SER A 65 -37.27 -5.76 11.26
CA SER A 65 -38.63 -6.19 11.62
C SER A 65 -39.05 -7.50 10.95
N LEU A 66 -40.17 -7.56 10.22
CA LEU A 66 -40.63 -8.75 9.49
C LEU A 66 -39.58 -9.30 8.51
N GLY A 67 -38.74 -8.45 7.92
CA GLY A 67 -37.65 -8.87 7.05
C GLY A 67 -36.66 -9.81 7.75
N CYS A 68 -36.51 -9.69 9.08
CA CYS A 68 -35.67 -10.60 9.85
C CYS A 68 -36.21 -12.03 9.84
N LEU A 69 -37.54 -12.17 9.97
CA LEU A 69 -38.20 -13.47 9.93
C LEU A 69 -38.08 -14.10 8.53
N VAL A 70 -38.11 -13.28 7.46
CA VAL A 70 -37.85 -13.73 6.08
C VAL A 70 -36.42 -14.22 5.91
N ALA A 71 -35.43 -13.44 6.37
CA ALA A 71 -34.02 -13.83 6.27
C ALA A 71 -33.74 -15.14 7.01
N VAL A 72 -34.33 -15.33 8.19
CA VAL A 72 -34.22 -16.55 9.00
C VAL A 72 -34.92 -17.73 8.31
N ALA A 73 -36.16 -17.55 7.86
CA ALA A 73 -36.91 -18.59 7.17
C ALA A 73 -36.20 -19.03 5.87
N TRP A 74 -35.66 -18.08 5.11
CA TRP A 74 -34.84 -18.36 3.94
C TRP A 74 -33.59 -19.15 4.32
N ALA A 75 -32.82 -18.69 5.31
CA ALA A 75 -31.58 -19.36 5.73
C ALA A 75 -31.82 -20.80 6.20
N GLN A 76 -33.00 -21.10 6.74
CA GLN A 76 -33.36 -22.44 7.22
C GLN A 76 -33.89 -23.37 6.12
N ARG A 77 -34.37 -22.82 4.99
CA ARG A 77 -34.99 -23.59 3.89
C ARG A 77 -34.10 -23.68 2.65
N HIS A 78 -33.25 -22.69 2.44
CA HIS A 78 -32.39 -22.52 1.27
C HIS A 78 -30.92 -22.46 1.69
N ARG A 79 -30.02 -22.67 0.72
CA ARG A 79 -28.58 -22.60 0.95
C ARG A 79 -27.90 -21.86 -0.19
N ASP A 80 -27.29 -20.73 0.15
CA ASP A 80 -26.39 -19.99 -0.73
C ASP A 80 -25.11 -19.64 0.04
N ASP A 81 -24.03 -20.37 -0.24
CA ASP A 81 -22.74 -20.20 0.44
C ASP A 81 -22.08 -18.83 0.14
N SER A 82 -22.61 -18.05 -0.81
CA SER A 82 -22.16 -16.69 -1.04
C SER A 82 -22.79 -15.68 -0.07
N VAL A 83 -23.81 -16.04 0.71
CA VAL A 83 -24.31 -15.21 1.82
C VAL A 83 -23.40 -15.40 3.02
N VAL A 84 -22.56 -14.39 3.29
CA VAL A 84 -21.48 -14.52 4.27
C VAL A 84 -21.90 -14.16 5.69
N SER A 85 -22.93 -13.32 5.87
CA SER A 85 -23.47 -12.96 7.18
C SER A 85 -24.80 -12.17 7.06
N ALA A 86 -25.53 -12.02 8.18
CA ALA A 86 -26.76 -11.24 8.29
C ALA A 86 -26.82 -10.35 9.55
N PHE A 87 -27.42 -9.16 9.41
CA PHE A 87 -27.94 -8.36 10.52
C PHE A 87 -29.46 -8.46 10.60
N LEU A 88 -29.95 -8.73 11.82
CA LEU A 88 -31.35 -8.91 12.15
C LEU A 88 -31.77 -7.83 13.17
N VAL A 89 -32.33 -6.72 12.68
CA VAL A 89 -32.65 -5.55 13.51
C VAL A 89 -34.13 -5.57 13.92
N ALA A 90 -34.41 -5.39 15.21
CA ALA A 90 -35.77 -5.31 15.76
C ALA A 90 -36.64 -6.54 15.41
N VAL A 91 -36.13 -7.76 15.68
CA VAL A 91 -36.84 -9.01 15.37
C VAL A 91 -38.16 -9.11 16.15
N PRO A 92 -39.32 -9.17 15.49
CA PRO A 92 -40.62 -9.20 16.16
C PRO A 92 -40.97 -10.60 16.68
N ASP A 93 -41.86 -10.66 17.67
CA ASP A 93 -42.51 -11.90 18.12
C ASP A 93 -43.73 -12.20 17.25
N PRO A 94 -43.71 -13.24 16.39
CA PRO A 94 -44.85 -13.57 15.53
C PRO A 94 -46.07 -14.08 16.30
N ASN A 95 -45.94 -14.39 17.60
CA ASN A 95 -47.05 -14.73 18.49
C ASN A 95 -47.38 -13.58 19.47
N GLY A 96 -46.70 -12.45 19.35
CA GLY A 96 -46.87 -11.29 20.21
C GLY A 96 -48.21 -10.58 19.97
N PRO A 97 -48.79 -9.93 21.00
CA PRO A 97 -50.12 -9.29 20.91
C PRO A 97 -50.17 -8.08 19.97
N LYS A 98 -49.01 -7.54 19.57
CA LYS A 98 -48.87 -6.41 18.64
C LYS A 98 -48.32 -6.82 17.26
N PHE A 99 -48.18 -8.13 17.00
CA PHE A 99 -47.75 -8.59 15.68
C PHE A 99 -48.78 -8.19 14.61
N PRO A 100 -48.38 -7.69 13.43
CA PRO A 100 -49.31 -7.22 12.41
C PRO A 100 -50.30 -8.32 11.98
N VAL A 101 -51.60 -8.01 11.98
CA VAL A 101 -52.67 -8.97 11.66
C VAL A 101 -52.73 -9.30 10.17
N GLU A 102 -52.18 -8.43 9.34
CA GLU A 102 -52.06 -8.56 7.90
C GLU A 102 -50.95 -9.54 7.48
N ALA A 103 -50.03 -9.86 8.39
CA ALA A 103 -48.89 -10.73 8.13
C ALA A 103 -49.24 -12.21 8.31
N THR A 104 -49.01 -13.03 7.27
CA THR A 104 -49.37 -14.45 7.28
C THR A 104 -48.18 -15.37 7.05
N GLY A 105 -48.19 -16.55 7.67
CA GLY A 105 -47.16 -17.59 7.50
C GLY A 105 -45.85 -17.35 8.26
N PHE A 106 -45.77 -16.36 9.15
CA PHE A 106 -44.58 -16.04 9.95
C PHE A 106 -44.45 -16.85 11.26
N ALA A 107 -45.49 -17.62 11.63
CA ALA A 107 -45.49 -18.54 12.76
C ALA A 107 -45.86 -19.98 12.33
N PRO A 108 -45.29 -21.03 12.96
CA PRO A 108 -44.23 -20.96 13.95
C PRO A 108 -42.87 -20.67 13.31
N ILE A 109 -42.02 -19.92 14.01
CA ILE A 109 -40.62 -19.77 13.60
C ILE A 109 -39.79 -20.95 14.10
N LEU A 110 -38.90 -21.49 13.25
CA LEU A 110 -38.04 -22.60 13.66
C LEU A 110 -36.96 -22.06 14.61
N ARG A 111 -36.90 -22.66 15.81
CA ARG A 111 -35.95 -22.34 16.88
C ARG A 111 -34.74 -23.27 16.80
N GLN A 112 -33.99 -23.15 15.71
CA GLN A 112 -32.79 -23.95 15.45
C GLN A 112 -31.62 -23.06 15.02
N PRO A 113 -30.36 -23.51 15.22
CA PRO A 113 -29.17 -22.74 14.84
C PRO A 113 -29.20 -22.30 13.38
N LEU A 114 -28.80 -21.06 13.13
CA LEU A 114 -28.71 -20.55 11.76
C LEU A 114 -27.49 -21.13 11.04
N PRO A 115 -27.62 -21.54 9.77
CA PRO A 115 -26.49 -22.06 9.00
C PRO A 115 -25.56 -20.97 8.44
N LEU A 116 -25.71 -19.72 8.90
CA LEU A 116 -24.88 -18.58 8.54
C LEU A 116 -24.61 -17.71 9.77
N PRO A 117 -23.46 -17.01 9.82
CA PRO A 117 -23.18 -16.05 10.88
C PRO A 117 -24.20 -14.90 10.88
N ALA A 118 -25.01 -14.78 11.93
CA ALA A 118 -25.96 -13.69 12.08
C ALA A 118 -25.73 -12.93 13.39
N THR A 119 -26.22 -11.70 13.41
CA THR A 119 -26.25 -10.87 14.61
C THR A 119 -27.58 -10.14 14.76
N MET A 120 -28.17 -10.23 15.94
CA MET A 120 -29.40 -9.54 16.32
C MET A 120 -29.13 -8.20 16.99
N ILE A 121 -29.93 -7.19 16.66
CA ILE A 121 -29.92 -5.87 17.30
C ILE A 121 -31.31 -5.63 17.88
N VAL A 122 -31.37 -5.40 19.19
CA VAL A 122 -32.59 -5.43 19.97
C VAL A 122 -32.71 -4.20 20.86
N SER A 123 -33.91 -3.67 20.92
CA SER A 123 -34.29 -2.51 21.74
C SER A 123 -35.11 -2.99 22.94
N ASP A 124 -34.87 -2.41 24.12
CA ASP A 124 -35.48 -2.87 25.38
C ASP A 124 -36.96 -2.49 25.50
N ASP A 125 -37.41 -1.48 24.76
CA ASP A 125 -38.80 -0.99 24.69
C ASP A 125 -39.44 -1.20 23.31
N ASP A 126 -38.99 -2.20 22.54
CA ASP A 126 -39.64 -2.55 21.28
C ASP A 126 -41.10 -2.99 21.51
N PRO A 127 -42.12 -2.34 20.91
CA PRO A 127 -43.50 -2.74 21.08
C PRO A 127 -43.84 -4.10 20.43
N TYR A 128 -43.05 -4.57 19.46
CA TYR A 128 -43.30 -5.82 18.73
C TYR A 128 -42.53 -7.01 19.27
N SER A 129 -41.68 -6.82 20.28
CA SER A 129 -40.80 -7.86 20.82
C SER A 129 -40.51 -7.60 22.28
N THR A 130 -40.49 -8.63 23.13
CA THR A 130 -40.05 -8.48 24.52
C THR A 130 -38.56 -8.80 24.64
N PRO A 131 -37.83 -8.22 25.62
CA PRO A 131 -36.45 -8.63 25.88
C PRO A 131 -36.31 -10.13 26.16
N ALA A 132 -37.29 -10.73 26.85
CA ALA A 132 -37.33 -12.17 27.11
C ALA A 132 -37.46 -13.00 25.82
N TYR A 133 -38.35 -12.60 24.92
CA TYR A 133 -38.49 -13.23 23.60
C TYR A 133 -37.18 -13.11 22.81
N SER A 134 -36.65 -11.89 22.68
CA SER A 134 -35.43 -11.60 21.94
C SER A 134 -34.24 -12.47 22.39
N ARG A 135 -34.04 -12.62 23.71
CA ARG A 135 -33.00 -13.49 24.27
C ARG A 135 -33.23 -14.97 23.96
N ALA A 136 -34.45 -15.45 24.15
CA ALA A 136 -34.80 -16.85 23.88
C ALA A 136 -34.59 -17.22 22.40
N VAL A 137 -34.85 -16.27 21.50
CA VAL A 137 -34.71 -16.49 20.06
C VAL A 137 -33.25 -16.40 19.63
N ALA A 138 -32.48 -15.44 20.18
CA ALA A 138 -31.04 -15.35 19.96
C ALA A 138 -30.30 -16.63 20.41
N GLU A 139 -30.68 -17.18 21.57
CA GLU A 139 -30.16 -18.45 22.08
C GLU A 139 -30.50 -19.62 21.14
N ALA A 140 -31.76 -19.74 20.73
CA ALA A 140 -32.20 -20.82 19.83
C ALA A 140 -31.50 -20.78 18.46
N TRP A 141 -31.25 -19.58 17.93
CA TRP A 141 -30.57 -19.38 16.66
C TRP A 141 -29.04 -19.41 16.76
N GLN A 142 -28.49 -19.46 17.99
CA GLN A 142 -27.06 -19.35 18.26
C GLN A 142 -26.42 -18.10 17.64
N THR A 143 -27.13 -16.98 17.72
CA THR A 143 -26.70 -15.68 17.20
C THR A 143 -26.38 -14.73 18.34
N ARG A 144 -25.40 -13.85 18.13
CA ARG A 144 -25.10 -12.78 19.08
C ARG A 144 -26.23 -11.75 19.05
N ALA A 145 -26.73 -11.35 20.21
CA ALA A 145 -27.64 -10.21 20.36
C ALA A 145 -26.90 -9.01 20.97
N ILE A 146 -27.13 -7.81 20.44
CA ILE A 146 -26.81 -6.56 21.13
C ILE A 146 -28.07 -5.80 21.48
N GLU A 147 -28.18 -5.52 22.78
CA GLU A 147 -29.18 -4.64 23.38
C GLU A 147 -28.69 -3.18 23.27
N ILE A 148 -29.52 -2.30 22.71
CA ILE A 148 -29.17 -0.88 22.42
C ILE A 148 -29.87 0.13 23.34
N GLY A 149 -30.45 -0.37 24.43
CA GLY A 149 -31.30 0.40 25.33
C GLY A 149 -32.68 0.70 24.72
N HIS A 150 -33.33 1.73 25.24
CA HIS A 150 -34.70 2.14 24.88
C HIS A 150 -34.74 2.94 23.57
N ARG A 151 -34.97 2.26 22.44
CA ARG A 151 -34.96 2.81 21.07
C ARG A 151 -36.21 2.45 20.26
N GLY A 152 -37.30 2.10 20.91
CA GLY A 152 -38.57 1.71 20.29
C GLY A 152 -38.39 0.54 19.32
N HIS A 153 -39.07 0.60 18.18
CA HIS A 153 -38.96 -0.43 17.11
C HIS A 153 -37.81 -0.15 16.12
N ILE A 154 -36.91 0.80 16.45
CA ILE A 154 -35.78 1.19 15.58
C ILE A 154 -36.30 1.60 14.19
N ASN A 155 -37.40 2.35 14.16
CA ASN A 155 -38.07 2.84 12.96
C ASN A 155 -38.17 4.38 12.95
N LEU A 156 -38.72 4.98 11.90
CA LEU A 156 -38.81 6.44 11.77
C LEU A 156 -39.51 7.11 12.97
N THR A 157 -40.60 6.52 13.47
CA THR A 157 -41.38 7.02 14.62
C THR A 157 -40.65 6.92 15.96
N SER A 158 -39.49 6.25 16.00
CA SER A 158 -38.65 6.14 17.20
C SER A 158 -37.81 7.42 17.46
N GLY A 159 -38.09 8.52 16.74
CA GLY A 159 -37.43 9.82 16.94
C GLY A 159 -36.01 9.89 16.36
N LEU A 160 -35.75 9.18 15.27
CA LEU A 160 -34.41 8.99 14.68
C LEU A 160 -33.94 10.15 13.76
N GLY A 161 -34.32 11.39 14.06
CA GLY A 161 -34.31 12.53 13.12
C GLY A 161 -33.02 12.77 12.31
N PHE A 162 -33.19 13.06 11.01
CA PHE A 162 -32.11 13.50 10.11
C PHE A 162 -32.08 15.03 9.97
N GLY A 163 -31.09 15.69 10.60
CA GLY A 163 -30.85 17.12 10.44
C GLY A 163 -29.96 17.45 9.25
N ARG A 164 -30.50 18.12 8.22
CA ARG A 164 -29.75 18.76 7.11
C ARG A 164 -28.74 19.79 7.65
N ARG A 165 -27.44 19.62 7.39
CA ARG A 165 -26.47 20.74 7.45
C ARG A 165 -26.63 21.63 6.22
N GLY A 166 -27.20 22.82 6.38
CA GLY A 166 -27.16 23.89 5.40
C GLY A 166 -26.64 25.19 6.02
N GLY A 167 -25.60 25.78 5.41
CA GLY A 167 -25.35 27.22 5.47
C GLY A 167 -24.21 27.72 6.39
N THR A 168 -23.09 28.05 5.74
CA THR A 168 -22.25 29.27 5.93
C THR A 168 -21.70 29.67 7.31
N THR A 169 -20.38 29.80 7.33
CA THR A 169 -19.55 30.58 8.26
C THR A 169 -20.04 32.02 8.49
N SER A 170 -20.12 32.46 9.77
CA SER A 170 -19.57 33.73 10.28
C SER A 170 -19.92 33.99 11.76
N ASN A 171 -18.88 34.34 12.54
CA ASN A 171 -18.84 35.17 13.78
C ASN A 171 -19.83 34.93 14.95
N ALA A 172 -19.29 34.59 16.12
CA ALA A 172 -19.06 35.53 17.25
C ALA A 172 -19.02 34.80 18.60
N ILE A 173 -18.05 35.22 19.43
CA ILE A 173 -17.88 34.88 20.85
C ILE A 173 -19.05 35.45 21.66
N THR A 174 -19.65 34.68 22.59
CA THR A 174 -19.93 35.11 23.98
C THR A 174 -20.38 33.96 24.88
N ASN A 175 -19.82 33.94 26.10
CA ASN A 175 -20.15 33.10 27.26
C ASN A 175 -21.63 33.11 27.68
N LYS A 176 -22.18 31.93 28.04
CA LYS A 176 -23.07 31.73 29.21
C LYS A 176 -23.21 30.25 29.59
N ALA A 177 -23.35 30.01 30.89
CA ALA A 177 -23.35 28.72 31.61
C ALA A 177 -24.61 27.83 31.34
N PRO A 178 -24.65 26.56 31.81
CA PRO A 178 -25.34 25.46 31.13
C PRO A 178 -26.86 25.47 31.38
N LYS A 179 -27.61 25.23 30.30
CA LYS A 179 -28.99 24.70 30.37
C LYS A 179 -28.92 23.19 30.17
N GLU A 180 -29.73 22.46 30.94
CA GLU A 180 -29.99 21.04 30.82
C GLU A 180 -30.23 20.65 29.34
N PRO A 181 -29.62 19.57 28.81
CA PRO A 181 -29.87 19.20 27.43
C PRO A 181 -31.21 18.50 27.32
N GLU A 182 -32.16 19.20 26.69
CA GLU A 182 -33.29 18.61 25.97
C GLU A 182 -32.78 17.46 25.09
N SER A 183 -33.53 16.35 25.11
CA SER A 183 -33.22 15.09 24.43
C SER A 183 -32.93 15.30 22.94
N ASP A 184 -31.67 15.19 22.57
CA ASP A 184 -31.16 15.33 21.22
C ASP A 184 -31.54 14.11 20.37
N ALA A 185 -32.50 14.30 19.46
CA ALA A 185 -33.08 13.29 18.57
C ALA A 185 -32.16 12.89 17.39
N SER A 186 -30.86 13.18 17.46
CA SER A 186 -29.85 12.87 16.44
C SER A 186 -28.99 11.63 16.77
N GLY A 187 -29.03 11.14 18.01
CA GLY A 187 -28.06 10.14 18.50
C GLY A 187 -28.29 8.68 18.11
N VAL A 188 -29.46 8.31 17.58
CA VAL A 188 -29.82 6.87 17.45
C VAL A 188 -29.39 6.26 16.13
N PHE A 189 -29.42 7.00 15.01
CA PHE A 189 -28.78 6.54 13.79
C PHE A 189 -27.30 6.34 14.06
N GLU A 190 -26.63 7.31 14.68
CA GLU A 190 -25.23 7.17 15.07
C GLU A 190 -25.02 5.96 16.01
N HIS A 191 -25.89 5.73 17.00
CA HIS A 191 -25.76 4.63 17.97
C HIS A 191 -26.15 3.23 17.44
N VAL A 192 -27.18 3.11 16.60
CA VAL A 192 -27.50 1.84 15.90
C VAL A 192 -26.39 1.51 14.93
N MET A 193 -25.85 2.52 14.23
CA MET A 193 -24.66 2.34 13.39
C MET A 193 -23.41 2.06 14.23
N GLU A 194 -23.27 2.62 15.42
CA GLU A 194 -22.21 2.32 16.40
C GLU A 194 -22.32 0.88 16.91
N VAL A 195 -23.52 0.37 17.17
CA VAL A 195 -23.77 -1.02 17.58
C VAL A 195 -23.56 -2.01 16.42
N ILE A 196 -24.10 -1.71 15.24
CA ILE A 196 -23.91 -2.46 13.98
C ILE A 196 -22.41 -2.56 13.66
N MET A 197 -21.68 -1.46 13.83
CA MET A 197 -20.25 -1.48 13.58
C MET A 197 -19.49 -2.19 14.73
N GLN A 198 -19.95 -2.16 16.00
CA GLN A 198 -19.30 -2.82 17.16
C GLN A 198 -19.50 -4.35 17.11
N LEU A 199 -20.55 -4.81 16.44
CA LEU A 199 -20.90 -6.22 16.26
C LEU A 199 -20.04 -6.98 15.28
N GLN A 200 -19.30 -6.28 14.42
CA GLN A 200 -18.34 -6.92 13.54
C GLN A 200 -17.10 -7.44 14.32
N PHE A 201 -16.98 -7.15 15.63
CA PHE A 201 -15.78 -7.39 16.45
C PHE A 201 -15.78 -8.63 17.36
N ASP A 202 -16.75 -9.55 17.28
CA ASP A 202 -16.68 -10.78 18.07
C ASP A 202 -15.91 -11.91 17.33
N PRO A 203 -14.74 -12.38 17.81
CA PRO A 203 -13.90 -13.36 17.12
C PRO A 203 -14.47 -14.80 17.06
N VAL A 204 -15.64 -15.07 17.65
CA VAL A 204 -16.16 -16.44 17.85
C VAL A 204 -16.91 -17.01 16.62
N MET A 205 -17.16 -16.22 15.57
CA MET A 205 -17.86 -16.68 14.35
C MET A 205 -16.99 -17.46 13.34
N MET A 206 -15.72 -17.75 13.63
CA MET A 206 -14.87 -18.59 12.76
C MET A 206 -15.15 -20.09 12.98
N VAL A 207 -16.29 -20.58 12.50
CA VAL A 207 -16.51 -22.01 12.30
C VAL A 207 -15.54 -22.51 11.23
N LYS A 208 -14.80 -23.59 11.54
CA LYS A 208 -13.92 -24.28 10.58
C LYS A 208 -14.67 -24.53 9.27
N PRO A 209 -14.12 -24.12 8.10
CA PRO A 209 -14.78 -24.36 6.83
C PRO A 209 -14.88 -25.87 6.57
N ARG A 210 -16.09 -26.43 6.66
CA ARG A 210 -16.39 -27.70 6.01
C ARG A 210 -16.25 -27.45 4.50
N GLN A 211 -15.47 -28.32 3.85
CA GLN A 211 -15.13 -28.27 2.43
C GLN A 211 -16.33 -27.94 1.54
N ILE A 212 -16.22 -26.86 0.79
CA ILE A 212 -17.14 -26.50 -0.30
C ILE A 212 -16.38 -26.71 -1.62
N GLN A 213 -16.90 -27.59 -2.47
CA GLN A 213 -16.54 -27.69 -3.89
C GLN A 213 -17.42 -26.69 -4.68
N LEU A 214 -16.80 -25.78 -5.45
CA LEU A 214 -17.50 -24.94 -6.44
C LEU A 214 -16.99 -25.25 -7.87
N PRO A 215 -17.84 -25.15 -8.93
CA PRO A 215 -17.52 -25.69 -10.25
C PRO A 215 -16.84 -24.72 -11.23
N TYR A 216 -16.58 -23.46 -10.87
CA TYR A 216 -16.11 -22.44 -11.83
C TYR A 216 -14.90 -21.66 -11.31
N GLY A 217 -13.72 -22.16 -11.63
CA GLY A 217 -12.43 -21.53 -11.36
C GLY A 217 -11.84 -20.81 -12.59
N PRO A 218 -10.83 -19.93 -12.43
CA PRO A 218 -10.11 -19.35 -13.56
C PRO A 218 -9.42 -20.42 -14.42
N THR A 219 -9.49 -20.27 -15.75
CA THR A 219 -8.75 -21.14 -16.69
C THR A 219 -7.25 -20.92 -16.56
N CYS A 220 -6.50 -22.02 -16.48
CA CYS A 220 -5.06 -22.03 -16.37
C CYS A 220 -4.44 -22.96 -17.44
N ARG A 221 -3.15 -22.78 -17.68
CA ARG A 221 -2.35 -23.61 -18.58
C ARG A 221 -1.26 -24.32 -17.79
N LEU A 222 -1.30 -25.65 -17.82
CA LEU A 222 -0.33 -26.55 -17.22
C LEU A 222 0.74 -26.90 -18.24
N ARG A 223 2.02 -26.89 -17.86
CA ARG A 223 3.14 -27.22 -18.73
C ARG A 223 3.98 -28.34 -18.12
N LEU A 224 4.18 -29.39 -18.91
CA LEU A 224 5.08 -30.50 -18.58
C LEU A 224 6.13 -30.65 -19.70
N GLY A 225 7.33 -30.13 -19.44
CA GLY A 225 8.36 -29.94 -20.46
C GLY A 225 7.92 -28.90 -21.51
N ARG A 226 7.93 -29.27 -22.80
CA ARG A 226 7.46 -28.40 -23.91
C ARG A 226 5.96 -28.47 -24.19
N ALA A 227 5.25 -29.44 -23.61
CA ALA A 227 3.81 -29.62 -23.83
C ALA A 227 2.99 -28.74 -22.89
N ALA A 228 1.87 -28.22 -23.38
CA ALA A 228 0.94 -27.38 -22.64
C ALA A 228 -0.47 -27.98 -22.69
N TYR A 229 -1.20 -27.83 -21.59
CA TYR A 229 -2.52 -28.40 -21.38
C TYR A 229 -3.41 -27.38 -20.69
N ASP A 230 -4.70 -27.39 -20.99
CA ASP A 230 -5.65 -26.49 -20.35
C ASP A 230 -6.25 -27.15 -19.09
N GLY A 231 -6.55 -26.31 -18.10
CA GLY A 231 -7.17 -26.73 -16.86
C GLY A 231 -7.97 -25.60 -16.22
N VAL A 232 -8.72 -25.94 -15.18
CA VAL A 232 -9.49 -24.98 -14.40
C VAL A 232 -8.99 -25.03 -12.96
N LEU A 233 -8.55 -23.89 -12.43
CA LEU A 233 -7.97 -23.79 -11.08
C LEU A 233 -9.05 -23.51 -10.04
N HIS A 234 -9.14 -24.33 -9.00
CA HIS A 234 -10.11 -24.19 -7.92
C HIS A 234 -9.42 -24.25 -6.56
N ALA A 235 -9.96 -23.55 -5.56
CA ALA A 235 -9.54 -23.73 -4.18
C ALA A 235 -10.08 -25.09 -3.65
N ALA A 236 -9.25 -25.86 -2.96
CA ALA A 236 -9.58 -27.19 -2.42
C ALA A 236 -9.48 -27.29 -0.89
N GLY A 237 -8.99 -26.23 -0.24
CA GLY A 237 -8.84 -26.09 1.21
C GLY A 237 -7.95 -24.90 1.56
N ILE A 238 -7.62 -24.73 2.84
CA ILE A 238 -6.61 -23.75 3.30
C ILE A 238 -5.25 -24.20 2.73
N ASP A 239 -4.63 -23.37 1.89
CA ASP A 239 -3.37 -23.61 1.16
C ASP A 239 -3.36 -24.80 0.20
N LEU A 240 -4.52 -25.43 -0.03
CA LEU A 240 -4.68 -26.57 -0.92
C LEU A 240 -5.45 -26.12 -2.16
N TRP A 241 -4.84 -26.30 -3.32
CA TRP A 241 -5.40 -25.92 -4.61
C TRP A 241 -5.58 -27.16 -5.48
N ALA A 242 -6.54 -27.09 -6.38
CA ALA A 242 -6.80 -28.14 -7.34
C ALA A 242 -6.85 -27.55 -8.74
N VAL A 243 -6.27 -28.25 -9.71
CA VAL A 243 -6.60 -28.02 -11.12
C VAL A 243 -7.36 -29.21 -11.64
N THR A 244 -8.55 -28.98 -12.20
CA THR A 244 -9.29 -30.00 -12.93
C THR A 244 -8.98 -29.89 -14.42
N THR A 245 -8.74 -31.02 -15.05
CA THR A 245 -8.51 -31.11 -16.49
C THR A 245 -9.15 -32.38 -17.04
N GLN A 246 -9.66 -32.30 -18.26
CA GLN A 246 -10.17 -33.48 -18.97
C GLN A 246 -9.08 -34.16 -19.82
N ASP A 247 -7.87 -33.61 -19.85
CA ASP A 247 -6.79 -34.13 -20.68
C ASP A 247 -6.13 -35.37 -20.04
N ARG A 248 -6.57 -36.55 -20.47
CA ARG A 248 -6.05 -37.85 -20.03
C ARG A 248 -4.57 -38.07 -20.38
N ARG A 249 -4.00 -37.33 -21.35
CA ARG A 249 -2.57 -37.44 -21.70
C ARG A 249 -1.70 -36.79 -20.64
N LEU A 250 -2.15 -35.69 -20.05
CA LEU A 250 -1.45 -35.05 -18.94
C LEU A 250 -1.45 -35.95 -17.70
N LEU A 251 -2.63 -36.47 -17.32
CA LEU A 251 -2.78 -37.33 -16.13
C LEU A 251 -1.86 -38.55 -16.20
N ARG A 252 -1.78 -39.21 -17.35
CA ARG A 252 -0.89 -40.38 -17.56
C ARG A 252 0.59 -40.03 -17.44
N ARG A 253 1.00 -38.83 -17.88
CA ARG A 253 2.40 -38.37 -17.84
C ARG A 253 2.84 -37.87 -16.46
N LEU A 254 1.89 -37.52 -15.59
CA LEU A 254 2.20 -37.02 -14.25
C LEU A 254 2.63 -38.12 -13.28
N ARG A 255 2.37 -39.40 -13.58
CA ARG A 255 2.87 -40.54 -12.79
C ARG A 255 4.39 -40.62 -12.69
N GLU A 256 5.10 -40.08 -13.68
CA GLU A 256 6.56 -40.18 -13.82
C GLU A 256 7.24 -38.79 -13.71
N ALA A 257 6.50 -37.74 -13.40
CA ALA A 257 6.98 -36.36 -13.43
C ALA A 257 7.41 -35.85 -12.05
N GLU A 258 8.65 -35.40 -11.91
CA GLU A 258 9.16 -34.78 -10.67
C GLU A 258 8.70 -33.32 -10.48
N ALA A 259 8.27 -32.64 -11.54
CA ALA A 259 7.82 -31.24 -11.46
C ALA A 259 6.86 -30.86 -12.59
N LEU A 260 5.90 -29.97 -12.26
CA LEU A 260 4.92 -29.38 -13.16
C LEU A 260 5.06 -27.85 -13.14
N SER A 261 4.75 -27.14 -14.23
CA SER A 261 4.66 -25.66 -14.21
C SER A 261 3.25 -25.21 -14.52
N LEU A 262 2.74 -24.23 -13.77
CA LEU A 262 1.39 -23.70 -13.88
C LEU A 262 1.42 -22.22 -14.25
N SER A 263 0.67 -21.82 -15.26
CA SER A 263 0.50 -20.41 -15.67
C SER A 263 -0.98 -20.07 -15.74
N LEU A 264 -1.37 -18.88 -15.29
CA LEU A 264 -2.75 -18.41 -15.45
C LEU A 264 -2.94 -17.93 -16.89
N ALA A 265 -4.12 -18.17 -17.48
CA ALA A 265 -4.34 -17.80 -18.88
C ALA A 265 -4.50 -16.29 -19.10
N CYS A 266 -4.74 -15.52 -18.02
CA CYS A 266 -5.08 -14.11 -18.08
C CYS A 266 -3.87 -13.15 -18.16
N ASP A 267 -2.65 -13.63 -17.89
CA ASP A 267 -1.43 -12.85 -17.99
C ASP A 267 -0.49 -13.44 -19.05
N GLY A 268 -0.46 -12.83 -20.24
CA GLY A 268 0.50 -13.20 -21.31
C GLY A 268 1.98 -13.01 -20.94
N SER A 269 2.31 -12.73 -19.68
CA SER A 269 3.65 -12.69 -19.11
C SER A 269 4.06 -14.08 -18.61
N GLY A 270 5.01 -14.71 -19.31
CA GLY A 270 5.40 -16.11 -19.11
C GLY A 270 6.09 -16.51 -17.79
N SER A 271 5.72 -15.95 -16.63
CA SER A 271 6.18 -16.44 -15.33
C SER A 271 5.23 -17.52 -14.79
N GLY A 272 5.46 -18.78 -15.20
CA GLY A 272 4.75 -19.92 -14.63
C GLY A 272 5.29 -20.30 -13.24
N LEU A 273 4.39 -20.66 -12.32
CA LEU A 273 4.70 -21.17 -10.99
C LEU A 273 5.10 -22.66 -11.08
N ARG A 274 6.28 -23.02 -10.57
CA ARG A 274 6.76 -24.42 -10.58
C ARG A 274 6.22 -25.17 -9.37
N LEU A 275 5.52 -26.26 -9.60
CA LEU A 275 4.95 -27.17 -8.60
C LEU A 275 5.82 -28.43 -8.52
N SER A 276 6.41 -28.67 -7.35
CA SER A 276 7.19 -29.88 -7.05
C SER A 276 6.49 -30.82 -6.08
N ASP A 277 5.44 -30.35 -5.39
CA ASP A 277 4.65 -31.14 -4.44
C ASP A 277 3.18 -31.14 -4.87
N PHE A 278 2.78 -32.18 -5.60
CA PHE A 278 1.42 -32.36 -6.12
C PHE A 278 1.03 -33.84 -6.12
N THR A 279 -0.26 -34.11 -5.90
CA THR A 279 -0.88 -35.43 -6.03
C THR A 279 -1.90 -35.41 -7.15
N VAL A 280 -2.07 -36.53 -7.84
CA VAL A 280 -3.00 -36.66 -8.96
C VAL A 280 -4.08 -37.67 -8.61
N ASP A 281 -5.32 -37.23 -8.73
CA ASP A 281 -6.51 -38.06 -8.67
C ASP A 281 -7.01 -38.29 -10.10
N GLU A 282 -6.75 -39.48 -10.63
CA GLU A 282 -7.05 -39.85 -12.01
C GLU A 282 -8.54 -40.12 -12.24
N GLU A 283 -9.28 -40.50 -11.20
CA GLU A 283 -10.69 -40.90 -11.32
C GLU A 283 -11.58 -39.70 -11.64
N ILE A 284 -11.24 -38.54 -11.07
CA ILE A 284 -11.95 -37.26 -11.27
C ILE A 284 -11.14 -36.23 -12.06
N GLY A 285 -9.96 -36.59 -12.57
CA GLY A 285 -9.12 -35.73 -13.40
C GLY A 285 -8.60 -34.48 -12.67
N ARG A 286 -8.20 -34.65 -11.41
CA ARG A 286 -7.87 -33.55 -10.49
C ARG A 286 -6.40 -33.63 -10.06
N ILE A 287 -5.67 -32.54 -10.25
CA ILE A 287 -4.30 -32.39 -9.75
C ILE A 287 -4.39 -31.53 -8.49
N LEU A 288 -4.15 -32.13 -7.34
CA LEU A 288 -4.08 -31.46 -6.05
C LEU A 288 -2.63 -31.02 -5.81
N PHE A 289 -2.45 -29.78 -5.39
CA PHE A 289 -1.15 -29.29 -5.00
C PHE A 289 -1.32 -28.31 -3.86
N ARG A 290 -0.33 -28.28 -2.99
CA ARG A 290 -0.21 -27.15 -2.09
C ARG A 290 0.52 -26.08 -2.87
N LEU A 291 -0.09 -24.90 -2.97
CA LEU A 291 0.73 -23.73 -3.15
C LEU A 291 1.49 -23.61 -1.84
N SER A 292 2.78 -23.94 -1.86
CA SER A 292 3.70 -23.34 -0.90
C SER A 292 3.51 -21.86 -1.10
N ASP A 293 2.71 -21.26 -0.21
CA ASP A 293 2.30 -19.88 -0.33
C ASP A 293 3.57 -19.04 -0.54
N PRO A 294 3.73 -18.36 -1.69
CA PRO A 294 4.81 -17.40 -1.84
C PRO A 294 4.74 -16.33 -0.73
N LEU A 295 3.58 -16.20 -0.06
CA LEU A 295 3.27 -15.31 1.06
C LEU A 295 3.32 -16.00 2.45
N LYS A 296 3.57 -17.32 2.58
CA LYS A 296 3.93 -17.94 3.89
C LYS A 296 5.40 -17.78 4.22
N ASN A 297 6.22 -17.45 3.22
CA ASN A 297 7.44 -16.71 3.47
C ASN A 297 7.13 -15.21 3.59
N GLY A 298 6.01 -14.85 4.20
CA GLY A 298 5.73 -13.46 4.56
C GLY A 298 6.91 -13.01 5.38
N ALA A 299 7.80 -12.23 4.77
CA ALA A 299 8.95 -11.69 5.47
C ALA A 299 8.39 -11.05 6.73
N GLU A 300 8.89 -11.47 7.89
CA GLU A 300 8.38 -10.98 9.15
C GLU A 300 8.32 -9.44 9.09
N PRO A 301 7.21 -8.84 9.53
CA PRO A 301 7.08 -7.39 9.51
C PRO A 301 8.29 -6.76 10.16
N THR A 302 8.97 -5.92 9.39
CA THR A 302 10.13 -5.19 9.88
C THR A 302 9.62 -4.01 10.68
N TRP A 303 9.81 -4.07 11.99
CA TRP A 303 9.40 -3.03 12.91
C TRP A 303 10.19 -1.75 12.66
N LEU A 304 9.47 -0.63 12.62
CA LEU A 304 10.06 0.68 12.45
C LEU A 304 10.66 1.13 13.78
N GLU A 305 11.87 1.67 13.76
CA GLU A 305 12.47 2.29 14.96
C GLU A 305 11.63 3.47 15.45
N HIS A 306 11.07 4.23 14.51
CA HIS A 306 10.18 5.35 14.79
C HIS A 306 8.84 5.12 14.08
N SER A 307 7.75 5.17 14.83
CA SER A 307 6.42 5.07 14.24
C SER A 307 6.12 6.28 13.35
N VAL A 308 5.30 6.09 12.32
CA VAL A 308 4.94 7.15 11.38
C VAL A 308 3.45 7.43 11.45
N SER A 309 3.10 8.65 11.86
CA SER A 309 1.72 9.11 11.93
C SER A 309 1.00 8.97 10.59
N THR A 310 -0.17 8.38 10.65
CA THR A 310 -0.95 7.89 9.54
C THR A 310 -2.43 8.11 9.83
N VAL A 311 -3.18 8.42 8.78
CA VAL A 311 -4.64 8.51 8.87
C VAL A 311 -5.24 7.29 8.18
N VAL A 312 -6.00 6.50 8.92
CA VAL A 312 -6.77 5.38 8.39
C VAL A 312 -8.14 5.91 7.98
N ARG A 313 -8.52 5.68 6.73
CA ARG A 313 -9.87 5.97 6.22
C ARG A 313 -10.55 4.67 5.85
N ALA A 314 -11.77 4.43 6.28
CA ALA A 314 -12.51 3.21 5.95
C ALA A 314 -13.74 3.54 5.10
N PRO A 315 -13.64 3.51 3.75
CA PRO A 315 -14.76 3.87 2.88
C PRO A 315 -15.98 2.96 3.06
N CYS A 316 -15.75 1.67 3.35
CA CYS A 316 -16.81 0.70 3.58
C CYS A 316 -17.40 0.74 5.01
N LEU A 317 -16.81 1.56 5.90
CA LEU A 317 -17.24 1.75 7.28
C LEU A 317 -17.53 3.24 7.49
N PHE A 318 -18.53 3.76 6.77
CA PHE A 318 -19.06 5.13 6.95
C PHE A 318 -18.05 6.25 6.73
N ARG A 319 -17.02 5.98 5.92
CA ARG A 319 -15.90 6.91 5.69
C ARG A 319 -15.21 7.35 7.00
N ARG A 320 -15.20 6.47 8.01
CA ARG A 320 -14.50 6.72 9.27
C ARG A 320 -13.06 7.11 9.05
N VAL A 321 -12.57 7.98 9.92
CA VAL A 321 -11.21 8.47 9.94
C VAL A 321 -10.65 8.20 11.33
N ALA A 322 -9.59 7.41 11.41
CA ALA A 322 -8.90 7.11 12.66
C ALA A 322 -7.42 7.52 12.53
N GLU A 323 -6.85 8.03 13.60
CA GLU A 323 -5.42 8.29 13.67
C GLU A 323 -4.68 7.03 14.11
N ALA A 324 -3.58 6.75 13.43
CA ALA A 324 -2.79 5.57 13.66
C ALA A 324 -1.32 5.84 13.40
N ASP A 325 -0.48 4.96 13.91
CA ASP A 325 0.94 4.94 13.72
C ASP A 325 1.31 3.70 12.91
N LEU A 326 1.96 3.90 11.77
CA LEU A 326 2.61 2.80 11.05
C LEU A 326 3.78 2.32 11.91
N ALA A 327 3.72 1.06 12.32
CA ALA A 327 4.66 0.47 13.29
C ALA A 327 5.56 -0.61 12.67
N ALA A 328 5.10 -1.29 11.62
CA ALA A 328 5.95 -2.23 10.87
C ALA A 328 5.53 -2.31 9.40
N VAL A 329 6.49 -2.68 8.55
CA VAL A 329 6.26 -2.90 7.12
C VAL A 329 6.83 -4.24 6.66
N SER A 330 6.13 -4.89 5.74
CA SER A 330 6.63 -6.03 4.98
C SER A 330 6.27 -5.86 3.51
N PRO A 331 6.78 -6.72 2.61
CA PRO A 331 6.38 -6.68 1.20
C PRO A 331 4.86 -6.83 0.99
N PHE A 332 4.15 -7.46 1.92
CA PHE A 332 2.74 -7.80 1.74
C PHE A 332 1.82 -7.26 2.82
N GLU A 333 2.37 -6.78 3.94
CA GLU A 333 1.60 -6.40 5.11
C GLU A 333 2.16 -5.14 5.77
N LEU A 334 1.26 -4.38 6.39
CA LEU A 334 1.57 -3.21 7.18
C LEU A 334 0.96 -3.40 8.55
N VAL A 335 1.70 -3.08 9.60
CA VAL A 335 1.21 -3.11 10.97
C VAL A 335 0.98 -1.69 11.44
N LEU A 336 -0.24 -1.38 11.85
CA LEU A 336 -0.63 -0.10 12.43
C LEU A 336 -0.95 -0.26 13.91
N ARG A 337 -0.65 0.77 14.69
CA ARG A 337 -1.14 0.96 16.05
C ARG A 337 -2.10 2.14 16.04
N LEU A 338 -3.36 1.93 16.39
CA LEU A 338 -4.32 3.01 16.50
C LEU A 338 -4.03 3.82 17.76
N ILE A 339 -4.15 5.14 17.66
CA ILE A 339 -3.94 6.05 18.80
C ILE A 339 -5.06 5.88 19.84
N GLU A 340 -6.29 5.71 19.36
CA GLU A 340 -7.44 5.35 20.18
C GLU A 340 -7.98 3.97 19.76
N PRO A 341 -8.52 3.17 20.68
CA PRO A 341 -9.15 1.90 20.32
C PRO A 341 -10.30 2.15 19.33
N ASP A 342 -10.14 1.70 18.09
CA ASP A 342 -11.21 1.73 17.09
C ASP A 342 -11.73 0.31 16.88
N GLY A 343 -12.85 0.04 17.53
CA GLY A 343 -13.63 -1.19 17.38
C GLY A 343 -14.51 -1.15 16.14
N PHE A 344 -14.09 -0.54 15.03
CA PHE A 344 -14.79 -0.52 13.73
C PHE A 344 -13.91 -0.93 12.54
N LEU A 345 -12.59 -0.88 12.69
CA LEU A 345 -11.62 -1.44 11.73
C LEU A 345 -11.45 -2.97 11.86
N VAL A 346 -12.43 -3.75 11.37
CA VAL A 346 -12.46 -5.23 11.47
C VAL A 346 -11.59 -5.94 10.46
N PRO A 347 -11.18 -7.19 10.73
CA PRO A 347 -10.76 -8.11 9.67
C PRO A 347 -11.72 -8.10 8.47
N SER A 348 -11.14 -8.15 7.27
CA SER A 348 -11.79 -7.99 5.96
C SER A 348 -12.27 -6.58 5.59
N ALA A 349 -12.25 -5.61 6.51
CA ALA A 349 -12.59 -4.22 6.17
C ALA A 349 -11.61 -3.67 5.13
N VAL A 350 -12.16 -3.05 4.08
CA VAL A 350 -11.37 -2.35 3.06
C VAL A 350 -11.11 -0.94 3.54
N ILE A 351 -9.83 -0.61 3.72
CA ILE A 351 -9.38 0.66 4.25
C ILE A 351 -8.37 1.31 3.31
N SER A 352 -8.25 2.62 3.44
CA SER A 352 -7.30 3.47 2.74
C SER A 352 -6.45 4.19 3.76
N LEU A 353 -5.15 3.93 3.73
CA LEU A 353 -4.15 4.53 4.60
C LEU A 353 -3.56 5.74 3.92
N GLU A 354 -3.62 6.89 4.56
CA GLU A 354 -2.94 8.12 4.16
C GLU A 354 -1.79 8.36 5.13
N VAL A 355 -0.58 7.94 4.74
CA VAL A 355 0.61 8.08 5.59
C VAL A 355 1.20 9.47 5.39
N HIS A 356 1.28 10.26 6.47
CA HIS A 356 1.83 11.63 6.45
C HIS A 356 3.31 11.60 6.79
N ARG A 357 4.10 12.40 6.08
CA ARG A 357 5.56 12.41 6.23
C ARG A 357 6.11 13.83 6.28
N PRO A 358 6.96 14.18 7.26
CA PRO A 358 7.60 15.49 7.33
C PRO A 358 8.50 15.82 6.13
N TRP A 359 9.06 14.80 5.47
CA TRP A 359 10.10 14.96 4.44
C TRP A 359 9.70 14.62 3.00
N GLY A 360 8.50 14.04 2.75
CA GLY A 360 8.24 13.33 1.48
C GLY A 360 6.80 13.34 0.95
N GLY A 361 5.94 14.22 1.49
CA GLY A 361 4.53 14.27 1.10
C GLY A 361 3.75 13.00 1.47
N ARG A 362 2.53 12.87 0.95
CA ARG A 362 1.57 11.82 1.33
C ARG A 362 1.57 10.65 0.34
N PHE A 363 1.36 9.44 0.84
CA PHE A 363 1.03 8.30 -0.01
C PHE A 363 -0.19 7.56 0.53
N ASN A 364 -0.99 7.08 -0.42
CA ASN A 364 -2.25 6.40 -0.14
C ASN A 364 -2.11 4.92 -0.46
N ILE A 365 -2.57 4.07 0.44
CA ILE A 365 -2.58 2.61 0.27
C ILE A 365 -3.98 2.11 0.53
N ARG A 366 -4.57 1.44 -0.44
CA ARG A 366 -5.82 0.70 -0.25
C ARG A 366 -5.49 -0.76 0.09
N GLY A 367 -6.07 -1.27 1.17
CA GLY A 367 -5.82 -2.61 1.66
C GLY A 367 -6.99 -3.15 2.47
N ARG A 368 -6.87 -4.42 2.85
CA ARG A 368 -7.81 -5.07 3.76
C ARG A 368 -7.14 -5.30 5.09
N VAL A 369 -7.85 -5.07 6.18
CA VAL A 369 -7.41 -5.52 7.50
C VAL A 369 -7.46 -7.06 7.47
N VAL A 370 -6.35 -7.72 7.78
CA VAL A 370 -6.27 -9.19 7.84
C VAL A 370 -6.32 -9.70 9.27
N HIS A 371 -5.81 -8.91 10.21
CA HIS A 371 -5.81 -9.24 11.63
C HIS A 371 -5.97 -7.98 12.47
N ARG A 372 -6.60 -8.13 13.63
CA ARG A 372 -6.71 -7.10 14.66
C ARG A 372 -6.42 -7.75 16.01
N ALA A 373 -5.63 -7.06 16.81
CA ALA A 373 -5.35 -7.43 18.20
C ALA A 373 -5.59 -6.21 19.10
N GLU A 374 -6.15 -6.43 20.28
CA GLU A 374 -6.17 -5.41 21.33
C GLU A 374 -4.85 -5.47 22.09
N LEU A 375 -4.27 -4.30 22.38
CA LEU A 375 -3.08 -4.13 23.20
C LEU A 375 -3.42 -3.25 24.39
N ASP A 376 -2.62 -3.35 25.47
CA ASP A 376 -2.74 -2.41 26.59
C ASP A 376 -2.48 -0.97 26.10
N GLY A 377 -3.55 -0.17 26.02
CA GLY A 377 -3.49 1.22 25.58
C GLY A 377 -3.82 1.50 24.10
N GLY A 378 -4.34 0.53 23.32
CA GLY A 378 -4.83 0.76 21.95
C GLY A 378 -5.09 -0.51 21.14
N SER A 379 -5.46 -0.38 19.87
CA SER A 379 -5.66 -1.53 18.97
C SER A 379 -4.56 -1.61 17.91
N GLN A 380 -4.13 -2.82 17.57
CA GLN A 380 -3.22 -3.09 16.46
C GLN A 380 -3.97 -3.67 15.27
N LEU A 381 -3.63 -3.20 14.07
CA LEU A 381 -4.16 -3.71 12.80
C LEU A 381 -3.04 -4.22 11.91
N VAL A 382 -3.22 -5.40 11.34
CA VAL A 382 -2.41 -5.89 10.23
C VAL A 382 -3.21 -5.70 8.95
N ILE A 383 -2.59 -5.08 7.95
CA ILE A 383 -3.26 -4.66 6.73
C ILE A 383 -2.51 -5.25 5.55
N ARG A 384 -3.24 -5.96 4.69
CA ARG A 384 -2.75 -6.46 3.42
C ARG A 384 -3.20 -5.55 2.29
N PRO A 385 -2.29 -4.82 1.61
CA PRO A 385 -2.64 -4.03 0.44
C PRO A 385 -3.28 -4.89 -0.64
N GLU A 386 -4.33 -4.39 -1.31
CA GLU A 386 -4.94 -5.11 -2.44
C GLU A 386 -3.99 -5.21 -3.63
N ARG A 387 -3.15 -4.18 -3.76
CA ARG A 387 -2.03 -4.12 -4.69
C ARG A 387 -0.97 -3.20 -4.10
N VAL A 388 0.29 -3.56 -4.32
CA VAL A 388 1.42 -2.70 -3.98
C VAL A 388 1.92 -1.99 -5.24
N PRO A 389 1.52 -0.74 -5.51
CA PRO A 389 2.09 0.02 -6.61
C PRO A 389 3.53 0.43 -6.30
N ASP A 390 4.33 0.67 -7.34
CA ASP A 390 5.74 1.08 -7.20
C ASP A 390 5.93 2.28 -6.26
N LYS A 391 4.99 3.23 -6.27
CA LYS A 391 5.00 4.41 -5.39
C LYS A 391 4.81 4.06 -3.92
N ALA A 392 4.01 3.04 -3.60
CA ALA A 392 3.80 2.58 -2.23
C ALA A 392 5.03 1.81 -1.74
N ALA A 393 5.55 0.88 -2.54
CA ALA A 393 6.79 0.15 -2.24
C ALA A 393 7.99 1.10 -2.02
N ALA A 394 8.14 2.12 -2.88
CA ALA A 394 9.12 3.18 -2.69
C ALA A 394 8.87 4.01 -1.41
N GLY A 395 7.60 4.16 -1.01
CA GLY A 395 7.23 4.79 0.25
C GLY A 395 7.64 3.97 1.46
N TRP A 396 7.47 2.65 1.42
CA TRP A 396 7.88 1.72 2.47
C TRP A 396 9.39 1.76 2.71
N LEU A 397 10.20 1.74 1.64
CA LEU A 397 11.66 1.90 1.76
C LEU A 397 12.07 3.22 2.41
N ALA A 398 11.29 4.28 2.20
CA ALA A 398 11.58 5.60 2.76
C ALA A 398 11.13 5.77 4.22
N VAL A 399 10.37 4.82 4.78
CA VAL A 399 9.97 4.84 6.20
C VAL A 399 10.63 3.73 7.02
N CYS A 400 11.05 2.63 6.38
CA CYS A 400 11.71 1.54 7.07
C CYS A 400 13.19 1.84 7.29
N GLU A 401 13.61 1.99 8.55
CA GLU A 401 15.01 2.28 8.91
C GLU A 401 15.91 1.02 8.97
N SER A 402 15.33 -0.16 8.75
CA SER A 402 16.05 -1.41 8.95
C SER A 402 16.90 -1.82 7.74
N ASP A 403 18.12 -2.29 8.01
CA ASP A 403 19.01 -2.90 7.01
C ASP A 403 18.45 -4.20 6.40
N THR A 404 17.46 -4.84 7.04
CA THR A 404 16.86 -6.09 6.54
C THR A 404 15.73 -5.86 5.53
N PHE A 405 15.22 -4.63 5.42
CA PHE A 405 14.12 -4.27 4.53
C PHE A 405 14.56 -3.32 3.41
N GLY A 406 14.82 -3.91 2.26
CA GLY A 406 15.46 -3.25 1.13
C GLY A 406 14.85 -3.53 -0.25
N ILE A 407 15.37 -2.89 -1.30
CA ILE A 407 14.98 -3.08 -2.71
C ILE A 407 15.10 -4.54 -3.11
N ARG A 408 16.18 -5.24 -2.71
CA ARG A 408 16.36 -6.67 -3.00
C ARG A 408 15.26 -7.49 -2.37
N GLN A 409 14.89 -7.22 -1.12
CA GLN A 409 13.81 -7.93 -0.46
C GLN A 409 12.47 -7.71 -1.19
N LEU A 410 12.16 -6.46 -1.58
CA LEU A 410 10.99 -6.18 -2.41
C LEU A 410 11.04 -6.94 -3.75
N ARG A 411 12.19 -6.95 -4.44
CA ARG A 411 12.36 -7.66 -5.73
C ARG A 411 12.21 -9.17 -5.61
N MET A 412 12.78 -9.78 -4.56
CA MET A 412 12.62 -11.22 -4.29
C MET A 412 11.15 -11.58 -4.10
N ASN A 413 10.34 -10.63 -3.65
CA ASN A 413 8.89 -10.74 -3.47
C ASN A 413 8.07 -10.22 -4.68
N GLY A 414 8.71 -10.04 -5.85
CA GLY A 414 8.03 -9.64 -7.08
C GLY A 414 7.61 -8.16 -7.14
N LEU A 415 8.05 -7.34 -6.19
CA LEU A 415 7.73 -5.92 -6.10
C LEU A 415 8.83 -5.05 -6.68
N SER A 416 8.45 -3.90 -7.20
CA SER A 416 9.38 -2.88 -7.71
C SER A 416 9.19 -1.58 -6.94
N ALA A 417 10.28 -0.88 -6.63
CA ALA A 417 10.25 0.42 -5.96
C ALA A 417 10.62 1.55 -6.94
N ARG A 418 10.14 1.48 -8.19
CA ARG A 418 10.41 2.53 -9.18
C ARG A 418 9.91 3.88 -8.66
N GLY A 419 10.79 4.88 -8.74
CA GLY A 419 10.50 6.22 -8.23
C GLY A 419 10.93 6.46 -6.78
N ALA A 420 11.61 5.51 -6.12
CA ALA A 420 12.27 5.73 -4.82
C ALA A 420 13.15 6.98 -4.79
N GLY A 421 13.75 7.35 -5.94
CA GLY A 421 14.51 8.59 -6.10
C GLY A 421 13.79 9.88 -5.69
N ARG A 422 12.45 9.89 -5.69
CA ARG A 422 11.64 11.04 -5.22
C ARG A 422 11.74 11.29 -3.73
N PHE A 423 12.17 10.30 -2.96
CA PHE A 423 12.32 10.36 -1.51
C PHE A 423 13.78 10.55 -1.08
N LEU A 424 14.69 10.74 -2.04
CA LEU A 424 16.08 11.00 -1.73
C LEU A 424 16.26 12.46 -1.28
N ARG A 425 16.98 12.64 -0.17
CA ARG A 425 17.44 13.93 0.32
C ARG A 425 18.96 13.92 0.36
N ILE A 426 19.58 15.04 0.05
CA ILE A 426 21.03 15.21 0.19
C ILE A 426 21.31 16.21 1.29
N SER A 427 22.30 15.91 2.12
CA SER A 427 22.88 16.86 3.06
C SER A 427 24.40 16.84 2.97
N ARG A 428 25.03 17.90 3.46
CA ARG A 428 26.46 17.87 3.78
C ARG A 428 26.67 17.07 5.06
N CYS A 429 27.81 16.40 5.16
CA CYS A 429 28.32 15.91 6.43
C CYS A 429 28.58 17.11 7.34
N SER A 430 27.94 17.14 8.51
CA SER A 430 27.97 18.29 9.42
C SER A 430 28.19 17.93 10.89
N THR A 431 28.06 16.65 11.22
CA THR A 431 28.17 16.13 12.58
C THR A 431 29.07 14.89 12.62
N VAL A 432 29.49 14.49 13.82
CA VAL A 432 30.22 13.23 14.03
C VAL A 432 29.39 12.02 13.60
N ALA A 433 28.08 12.04 13.85
CA ALA A 433 27.17 10.98 13.42
C ALA A 433 27.08 10.88 11.88
N ASP A 434 27.03 12.01 11.18
CA ASP A 434 27.11 12.03 9.71
C ASP A 434 28.42 11.40 9.22
N TRP A 435 29.54 11.72 9.88
CA TRP A 435 30.84 11.20 9.51
C TRP A 435 30.91 9.67 9.62
N HIS A 436 30.41 9.09 10.72
CA HIS A 436 30.30 7.63 10.86
C HIS A 436 29.47 7.00 9.73
N ASN A 437 28.39 7.66 9.29
CA ASN A 437 27.60 7.18 8.15
C ASN A 437 28.39 7.21 6.83
N VAL A 438 29.20 8.25 6.60
CA VAL A 438 30.08 8.35 5.41
C VAL A 438 31.07 7.18 5.40
N VAL A 439 31.76 6.95 6.52
CA VAL A 439 32.76 5.88 6.65
C VAL A 439 32.11 4.50 6.51
N ARG A 440 30.97 4.26 7.18
CA ARG A 440 30.17 3.03 7.02
C ARG A 440 29.81 2.78 5.55
N LEU A 441 29.30 3.79 4.85
CA LEU A 441 28.89 3.66 3.43
C LEU A 441 30.08 3.32 2.53
N ARG A 442 31.24 3.93 2.75
CA ARG A 442 32.48 3.61 2.01
C ARG A 442 32.90 2.16 2.25
N ARG A 443 32.85 1.70 3.51
CA ARG A 443 33.16 0.32 3.90
C ARG A 443 32.23 -0.68 3.22
N ILE A 444 30.92 -0.59 3.45
CA ILE A 444 29.95 -1.58 2.93
C ILE A 444 29.95 -1.63 1.39
N ALA A 445 30.13 -0.49 0.72
CA ALA A 445 30.16 -0.45 -0.74
C ALA A 445 31.41 -1.14 -1.32
N ASN A 446 32.57 -1.00 -0.67
CA ASN A 446 33.81 -1.65 -1.08
C ASN A 446 33.80 -3.15 -0.75
N GLN A 447 33.36 -3.52 0.45
CA GLN A 447 33.23 -4.92 0.88
C GLN A 447 32.28 -5.71 -0.03
N PHE A 448 31.19 -5.08 -0.50
CA PHE A 448 30.28 -5.69 -1.48
C PHE A 448 30.99 -6.07 -2.79
N PHE A 449 32.03 -5.33 -3.20
CA PHE A 449 32.86 -5.67 -4.36
C PHE A 449 34.06 -6.57 -4.04
N GLY A 450 34.10 -7.17 -2.85
CA GLY A 450 35.16 -8.09 -2.45
C GLY A 450 36.44 -7.41 -1.96
N ARG A 451 36.42 -6.10 -1.71
CA ARG A 451 37.60 -5.32 -1.31
C ARG A 451 37.65 -5.22 0.20
N HIS A 452 38.77 -5.65 0.81
CA HIS A 452 38.98 -5.64 2.27
C HIS A 452 37.77 -6.18 3.06
N GLN A 453 37.26 -7.37 2.70
CA GLN A 453 36.03 -7.94 3.26
C GLN A 453 36.05 -8.09 4.79
N GLU A 454 37.20 -8.36 5.38
CA GLU A 454 37.37 -8.58 6.82
C GLU A 454 37.79 -7.30 7.58
N ALA A 455 38.01 -6.18 6.87
CA ALA A 455 38.43 -4.94 7.51
C ALA A 455 37.26 -4.25 8.22
N ASP A 456 37.35 -4.18 9.55
CA ASP A 456 36.39 -3.47 10.41
C ASP A 456 36.95 -2.15 10.97
N ASP A 457 38.24 -1.87 10.72
CA ASP A 457 38.87 -0.60 11.11
C ASP A 457 38.42 0.53 10.18
N ASP A 458 37.75 1.52 10.77
CA ASP A 458 37.23 2.70 10.09
C ASP A 458 38.33 3.55 9.42
N THR A 459 39.57 3.52 9.94
CA THR A 459 40.69 4.35 9.43
C THR A 459 41.10 3.99 8.00
N ILE A 460 40.87 2.74 7.57
CA ILE A 460 41.14 2.25 6.21
C ILE A 460 40.30 3.00 5.16
N TRP A 461 39.14 3.49 5.55
CA TRP A 461 38.16 4.12 4.65
C TRP A 461 38.27 5.65 4.63
N THR A 462 39.26 6.19 5.33
CA THR A 462 39.56 7.62 5.48
C THR A 462 40.93 7.95 4.89
N ASP A 463 41.13 9.20 4.46
CA ASP A 463 42.44 9.72 4.08
C ASP A 463 42.58 11.22 4.43
N GLU A 464 43.78 11.79 4.26
CA GLU A 464 44.10 13.19 4.58
C GLU A 464 43.29 14.22 3.77
N LEU A 465 42.72 13.83 2.63
CA LEU A 465 41.87 14.71 1.83
C LEU A 465 40.48 14.87 2.45
N ASP A 466 40.06 13.99 3.35
CA ASP A 466 38.77 14.10 4.02
C ASP A 466 38.65 15.40 4.83
N ASP A 467 39.73 15.83 5.49
CA ASP A 467 39.81 17.10 6.23
C ASP A 467 39.73 18.34 5.33
N ASN A 468 40.04 18.18 4.04
CA ASN A 468 40.09 19.24 3.05
C ASN A 468 38.99 19.11 1.98
N SER A 469 37.91 18.42 2.33
CA SER A 469 36.83 18.09 1.40
C SER A 469 35.44 18.33 1.97
N LEU A 470 34.46 18.38 1.07
CA LEU A 470 33.05 18.34 1.40
C LEU A 470 32.52 16.94 1.13
N SER A 471 32.13 16.23 2.18
CA SER A 471 31.43 14.95 2.06
C SER A 471 29.92 15.16 1.98
N LEU A 472 29.29 14.60 0.96
CA LEU A 472 27.84 14.55 0.80
C LEU A 472 27.29 13.25 1.39
N LEU A 473 26.08 13.32 1.96
CA LEU A 473 25.28 12.17 2.38
C LEU A 473 23.94 12.19 1.66
N VAL A 474 23.58 11.04 1.10
CA VAL A 474 22.28 10.79 0.49
C VAL A 474 21.45 9.92 1.41
N TRP A 475 20.25 10.40 1.68
CA TRP A 475 19.29 9.79 2.59
C TRP A 475 18.08 9.32 1.81
N LEU A 476 17.63 8.09 2.05
CA LEU A 476 16.30 7.63 1.66
C LEU A 476 15.43 7.63 2.91
N GLY A 477 14.61 8.67 3.08
CA GLY A 477 13.98 8.94 4.37
C GLY A 477 15.03 9.25 5.43
N ARG A 478 15.18 8.35 6.41
CA ARG A 478 16.17 8.45 7.50
C ARG A 478 17.40 7.54 7.29
N ASN A 479 17.37 6.68 6.28
CA ASN A 479 18.48 5.77 5.99
C ASN A 479 19.58 6.45 5.16
N PRO A 480 20.84 6.41 5.59
CA PRO A 480 21.96 6.80 4.75
C PRO A 480 22.20 5.71 3.70
N VAL A 481 22.07 6.07 2.42
CA VAL A 481 22.14 5.11 1.29
C VAL A 481 23.26 5.40 0.29
N GLY A 482 23.94 6.54 0.44
CA GLY A 482 25.10 6.85 -0.39
C GLY A 482 25.85 8.08 0.07
N THR A 483 27.08 8.21 -0.42
CA THR A 483 27.98 9.32 -0.14
C THR A 483 28.86 9.61 -1.36
N GLY A 484 29.37 10.84 -1.43
CA GLY A 484 30.38 11.24 -2.39
C GLY A 484 31.21 12.40 -1.82
N ARG A 485 32.51 12.39 -2.11
CA ARG A 485 33.44 13.42 -1.66
C ARG A 485 33.68 14.44 -2.77
N LEU A 486 33.70 15.71 -2.39
CA LEU A 486 34.00 16.84 -3.27
C LEU A 486 35.25 17.56 -2.76
N VAL A 487 36.27 17.66 -3.59
CA VAL A 487 37.52 18.34 -3.23
C VAL A 487 37.67 19.62 -4.04
N PHE A 488 37.82 20.74 -3.34
CA PHE A 488 38.12 22.04 -3.91
C PHE A 488 39.63 22.28 -3.83
N ASN A 489 40.37 21.92 -4.87
CA ASN A 489 41.83 22.04 -4.86
C ASN A 489 42.32 23.49 -4.96
N GLY A 490 41.52 24.42 -5.52
CA GLY A 490 41.93 25.82 -5.66
C GLY A 490 43.22 26.04 -6.47
N GLY A 491 43.64 25.06 -7.27
CA GLY A 491 44.94 25.05 -7.97
C GLY A 491 46.08 24.37 -7.20
N ASP A 492 45.88 23.94 -5.96
CA ASP A 492 46.87 23.15 -5.21
C ASP A 492 46.82 21.68 -5.65
N ARG A 493 47.86 21.26 -6.36
CA ARG A 493 48.02 19.88 -6.86
C ARG A 493 48.08 18.82 -5.76
N ARG A 494 48.47 19.19 -4.54
CA ARG A 494 48.54 18.26 -3.40
C ARG A 494 47.15 17.86 -2.90
N LEU A 495 46.13 18.66 -3.19
CA LEU A 495 44.74 18.42 -2.81
C LEU A 495 43.96 17.65 -3.89
N SER A 496 44.62 16.78 -4.64
CA SER A 496 43.99 15.95 -5.68
C SER A 496 44.44 14.49 -5.57
N GLU A 497 43.48 13.61 -5.32
CA GLU A 497 43.72 12.16 -5.25
C GLU A 497 44.13 11.62 -6.63
N ILE A 498 43.53 12.19 -7.68
CA ILE A 498 43.77 11.79 -9.05
C ILE A 498 45.17 12.23 -9.49
N GLU A 499 45.57 13.48 -9.24
CA GLU A 499 46.92 13.97 -9.58
C GLU A 499 48.03 13.13 -8.95
N ALA A 500 47.88 12.76 -7.68
CA ALA A 500 48.87 11.97 -6.95
C ALA A 500 49.11 10.58 -7.57
N SER A 501 48.12 10.02 -8.27
CA SER A 501 48.15 8.67 -8.83
C SER A 501 48.25 8.63 -10.36
N SER A 502 47.77 9.68 -11.03
CA SER A 502 47.69 9.82 -12.48
C SER A 502 47.69 11.32 -12.82
N PRO A 503 48.84 11.88 -13.25
CA PRO A 503 48.98 13.31 -13.51
C PRO A 503 47.87 13.84 -14.42
N LEU A 504 47.23 14.93 -14.02
CA LEU A 504 46.22 15.61 -14.81
C LEU A 504 46.89 16.58 -15.79
N PRO A 505 46.33 16.75 -17.01
CA PRO A 505 46.84 17.73 -17.95
C PRO A 505 46.80 19.16 -17.40
N ASP A 506 47.82 19.96 -17.74
CA ASP A 506 47.94 21.35 -17.25
C ASP A 506 46.74 22.24 -17.61
N TRP A 507 46.06 21.97 -18.73
CA TRP A 507 44.87 22.74 -19.12
C TRP A 507 43.67 22.54 -18.19
N VAL A 508 43.62 21.43 -17.43
CA VAL A 508 42.61 21.21 -16.39
C VAL A 508 42.90 22.14 -15.21
N TRP A 509 44.18 22.24 -14.81
CA TRP A 509 44.69 23.09 -13.73
C TRP A 509 44.68 24.59 -14.05
N ALA A 510 44.73 24.96 -15.32
CA ALA A 510 44.64 26.34 -15.77
C ALA A 510 43.25 26.97 -15.50
N GLU A 511 42.26 26.16 -15.15
CA GLU A 511 40.89 26.56 -14.86
C GLU A 511 40.45 25.98 -13.51
N ARG A 512 39.33 26.47 -12.96
CA ARG A 512 38.77 25.91 -11.72
C ARG A 512 38.08 24.58 -12.02
N PHE A 513 38.40 23.54 -11.27
CA PHE A 513 37.68 22.27 -11.33
C PHE A 513 37.25 21.79 -9.95
N LEU A 514 36.26 20.91 -9.94
CA LEU A 514 35.80 20.19 -8.76
C LEU A 514 36.15 18.72 -8.94
N GLU A 515 36.92 18.17 -8.02
CA GLU A 515 37.21 16.73 -8.01
C GLU A 515 36.10 15.99 -7.26
N VAL A 516 35.58 14.92 -7.86
CA VAL A 516 34.59 14.04 -7.26
C VAL A 516 35.23 12.67 -7.03
N SER A 517 35.35 12.28 -5.78
CA SER A 517 36.00 11.03 -5.37
C SER A 517 35.17 10.31 -4.30
N ARG A 518 35.60 9.09 -3.94
CA ARG A 518 34.99 8.27 -2.87
C ARG A 518 33.47 8.14 -2.95
N VAL A 519 32.92 8.05 -4.17
CA VAL A 519 31.49 7.81 -4.37
C VAL A 519 31.17 6.37 -3.96
N ALA A 520 30.37 6.24 -2.91
CA ALA A 520 29.96 4.95 -2.35
C ALA A 520 28.44 4.90 -2.23
N ILE A 521 27.84 3.82 -2.71
CA ILE A 521 26.39 3.63 -2.70
C ILE A 521 26.12 2.25 -2.13
N ASP A 522 25.23 2.22 -1.14
CA ASP A 522 24.73 0.97 -0.58
C ASP A 522 24.23 0.05 -1.70
N ALA A 523 24.65 -1.21 -1.66
CA ALA A 523 24.48 -2.14 -2.77
C ALA A 523 23.01 -2.39 -3.11
N ASP A 524 22.16 -2.42 -2.09
CA ASP A 524 20.74 -2.64 -2.23
C ASP A 524 20.03 -1.41 -2.85
N HIS A 525 20.52 -0.21 -2.53
CA HIS A 525 19.93 1.05 -2.95
C HIS A 525 20.45 1.61 -4.29
N ARG A 526 21.37 0.93 -4.99
CA ARG A 526 21.96 1.40 -6.26
C ARG A 526 20.95 1.77 -7.35
N SER A 527 19.80 1.10 -7.36
CA SER A 527 18.73 1.35 -8.34
C SER A 527 17.70 2.39 -7.93
N ALA A 528 17.83 3.01 -6.75
CA ALA A 528 16.94 4.06 -6.28
C ALA A 528 17.21 5.43 -6.94
N GLY A 529 18.27 5.56 -7.75
CA GLY A 529 18.67 6.83 -8.36
C GLY A 529 19.66 7.65 -7.52
N VAL A 530 20.29 7.04 -6.51
CA VAL A 530 21.28 7.68 -5.60
C VAL A 530 22.39 8.39 -6.38
N MET A 531 22.97 7.73 -7.38
CA MET A 531 24.02 8.33 -8.22
C MET A 531 23.55 9.59 -8.94
N ILE A 532 22.34 9.58 -9.50
CA ILE A 532 21.77 10.75 -10.18
C ILE A 532 21.60 11.91 -9.20
N ALA A 533 21.13 11.62 -7.98
CA ALA A 533 20.97 12.62 -6.93
C ALA A 533 22.33 13.24 -6.54
N ILE A 534 23.37 12.42 -6.35
CA ILE A 534 24.74 12.91 -6.06
C ILE A 534 25.18 13.85 -7.19
N PHE A 535 25.09 13.43 -8.45
CA PHE A 535 25.53 14.24 -9.59
C PHE A 535 24.70 15.51 -9.80
N GLN A 536 23.41 15.50 -9.45
CA GLN A 536 22.58 16.71 -9.40
C GLN A 536 23.18 17.73 -8.42
N GLU A 537 23.57 17.28 -7.23
CA GLU A 537 24.14 18.15 -6.20
C GLU A 537 25.57 18.61 -6.54
N VAL A 538 26.41 17.70 -7.06
CA VAL A 538 27.74 18.06 -7.59
C VAL A 538 27.62 19.14 -8.66
N GLY A 539 26.70 18.96 -9.61
CA GLY A 539 26.47 19.94 -10.67
C GLY A 539 26.00 21.28 -10.13
N ARG A 540 25.11 21.29 -9.12
CA ARG A 540 24.66 22.50 -8.45
C ARG A 540 25.83 23.24 -7.80
N ILE A 541 26.64 22.53 -7.02
CA ILE A 541 27.82 23.08 -6.34
C ILE A 541 28.83 23.61 -7.35
N ALA A 542 29.13 22.87 -8.42
CA ALA A 542 30.08 23.30 -9.43
C ALA A 542 29.63 24.57 -10.18
N LEU A 543 28.33 24.69 -10.47
CA LEU A 543 27.76 25.93 -11.04
C LEU A 543 27.85 27.11 -10.07
N GLU A 544 27.57 26.90 -8.79
CA GLU A 544 27.63 27.95 -7.77
C GLU A 544 29.05 28.41 -7.44
N THR A 545 30.02 27.50 -7.52
CA THR A 545 31.44 27.76 -7.24
C THR A 545 32.25 28.14 -8.47
N ASN A 546 31.58 28.31 -9.62
CA ASN A 546 32.15 28.67 -10.91
C ASN A 546 33.29 27.71 -11.34
N CYS A 547 33.13 26.42 -11.06
CA CYS A 547 34.02 25.39 -11.59
C CYS A 547 33.65 25.10 -13.05
N ARG A 548 34.66 25.07 -13.91
CA ARG A 548 34.50 24.75 -15.33
C ARG A 548 34.45 23.24 -15.57
N TYR A 549 35.31 22.49 -14.87
CA TYR A 549 35.42 21.06 -15.02
C TYR A 549 34.95 20.31 -13.78
N LEU A 550 34.31 19.16 -14.01
CA LEU A 550 34.26 18.09 -13.02
C LEU A 550 35.33 17.06 -13.40
N VAL A 551 36.22 16.77 -12.48
CA VAL A 551 37.21 15.69 -12.63
C VAL A 551 36.75 14.55 -11.74
N LEU A 552 36.66 13.36 -12.31
CA LEU A 552 36.33 12.15 -11.55
C LEU A 552 37.09 10.97 -12.14
N ASP A 553 37.09 9.88 -11.39
CA ASP A 553 37.60 8.61 -11.85
C ASP A 553 36.51 7.54 -11.77
N ALA A 554 36.65 6.51 -12.62
CA ALA A 554 35.65 5.47 -12.72
C ALA A 554 36.27 4.16 -13.17
N ILE A 555 35.85 3.04 -12.58
CA ILE A 555 36.11 1.72 -13.17
C ILE A 555 35.47 1.63 -14.56
N GLU A 556 36.05 0.83 -15.44
CA GLU A 556 35.62 0.64 -16.83
C GLU A 556 34.10 0.44 -16.98
N LYS A 557 33.47 -0.31 -16.06
CA LYS A 557 32.02 -0.59 -16.08
C LYS A 557 31.13 0.67 -15.96
N LEU A 558 31.62 1.74 -15.33
CA LEU A 558 30.85 2.96 -15.10
C LEU A 558 31.11 4.04 -16.15
N VAL A 559 32.21 3.93 -16.91
CA VAL A 559 32.60 4.87 -17.95
C VAL A 559 31.45 5.20 -18.93
N PRO A 560 30.72 4.22 -19.52
CA PRO A 560 29.68 4.54 -20.50
C PRO A 560 28.50 5.34 -19.92
N ILE A 561 28.31 5.31 -18.60
CA ILE A 561 27.28 6.10 -17.91
C ILE A 561 27.73 7.56 -17.86
N TYR A 562 29.01 7.81 -17.58
CA TYR A 562 29.57 9.16 -17.52
C TYR A 562 29.67 9.81 -18.90
N GLU A 563 29.99 9.04 -19.94
CA GLU A 563 30.01 9.56 -21.32
C GLU A 563 28.64 10.10 -21.77
N LYS A 564 27.54 9.46 -21.32
CA LYS A 564 26.16 9.92 -21.61
C LYS A 564 25.85 11.29 -21.02
N VAL A 565 26.54 11.70 -19.95
CA VAL A 565 26.37 13.02 -19.33
C VAL A 565 27.44 14.03 -19.75
N GLY A 566 28.31 13.65 -20.70
CA GLY A 566 29.30 14.54 -21.31
C GLY A 566 30.74 14.33 -20.83
N ALA A 567 31.03 13.26 -20.10
CA ALA A 567 32.40 12.94 -19.74
C ALA A 567 33.25 12.55 -20.95
N VAL A 568 34.54 12.87 -20.88
CA VAL A 568 35.56 12.53 -21.87
C VAL A 568 36.73 11.88 -21.15
N HIS A 569 37.30 10.85 -21.77
CA HIS A 569 38.50 10.19 -21.29
C HIS A 569 39.72 11.10 -21.33
N LEU A 570 40.47 11.10 -20.24
CA LEU A 570 41.87 11.49 -20.28
C LEU A 570 42.72 10.27 -20.67
N PRO A 571 43.92 10.49 -21.25
CA PRO A 571 44.78 9.40 -21.71
C PRO A 571 45.24 8.47 -20.58
N ASN A 572 45.27 9.00 -19.36
CA ASN A 572 45.84 8.32 -18.21
C ASN A 572 44.82 7.43 -17.51
N THR A 573 45.28 6.26 -17.09
CA THR A 573 44.54 5.30 -16.26
C THR A 573 45.33 5.04 -14.99
N LYS A 574 44.64 4.74 -13.90
CA LYS A 574 45.26 4.31 -12.64
C LYS A 574 44.73 2.96 -12.18
N LYS A 575 45.39 2.37 -11.19
CA LYS A 575 44.86 1.21 -10.46
C LYS A 575 43.90 1.69 -9.37
N HIS A 576 42.85 0.91 -9.12
CA HIS A 576 41.95 1.17 -8.01
C HIS A 576 42.69 1.04 -6.67
N PRO A 577 42.44 1.90 -5.65
CA PRO A 577 43.17 1.86 -4.38
C PRO A 577 43.10 0.52 -3.63
N PHE A 578 42.03 -0.24 -3.84
CA PHE A 578 41.72 -1.48 -3.12
C PHE A 578 41.54 -2.70 -4.03
N SER A 579 41.84 -2.61 -5.33
CA SER A 579 41.71 -3.73 -6.27
C SER A 579 42.62 -3.56 -7.48
N ASP A 580 42.84 -4.64 -8.25
CA ASP A 580 43.58 -4.59 -9.51
C ASP A 580 42.77 -4.04 -10.71
N GLU A 581 41.57 -3.50 -10.45
CA GLU A 581 40.74 -2.93 -11.52
C GLU A 581 41.38 -1.66 -12.10
N THR A 582 41.33 -1.56 -13.42
CA THR A 582 41.71 -0.33 -14.13
C THR A 582 40.64 0.74 -13.93
N VAL A 583 41.10 1.93 -13.58
CA VAL A 583 40.29 3.12 -13.33
C VAL A 583 40.66 4.19 -14.36
N HIS A 584 39.66 4.70 -15.04
CA HIS A 584 39.79 5.73 -16.06
C HIS A 584 39.56 7.10 -15.44
N VAL A 585 40.42 8.06 -15.78
CA VAL A 585 40.23 9.44 -15.40
C VAL A 585 39.35 10.13 -16.44
N LEU A 586 38.32 10.82 -15.97
CA LEU A 586 37.28 11.42 -16.77
C LEU A 586 37.13 12.91 -16.44
N VAL A 587 36.87 13.72 -17.47
CA VAL A 587 36.55 15.14 -17.33
C VAL A 587 35.20 15.44 -17.95
N ILE A 588 34.35 16.17 -17.21
CA ILE A 588 33.13 16.80 -17.75
C ILE A 588 33.37 18.31 -17.83
N ASP A 589 33.38 18.87 -19.05
CA ASP A 589 33.38 20.33 -19.25
C ASP A 589 31.95 20.86 -19.11
N ILE A 590 31.66 21.51 -17.99
CA ILE A 590 30.34 22.06 -17.67
C ILE A 590 29.98 23.16 -18.67
N ARG A 591 30.93 24.01 -19.07
CA ARG A 591 30.70 25.13 -20.01
C ARG A 591 30.33 24.59 -21.40
N ARG A 592 31.06 23.60 -21.91
CA ARG A 592 30.73 22.91 -23.17
C ARG A 592 29.39 22.19 -23.06
N SER A 593 29.13 21.56 -21.91
CA SER A 593 27.88 20.86 -21.65
C SER A 593 26.69 21.81 -21.57
N LEU A 594 26.85 23.05 -21.11
CA LEU A 594 25.77 24.05 -21.08
C LEU A 594 25.45 24.65 -22.46
N THR A 595 26.42 24.65 -23.37
CA THR A 595 26.33 25.37 -24.66
C THR A 595 26.01 24.47 -25.85
N SER A 596 26.26 23.16 -25.76
CA SER A 596 26.00 22.19 -26.83
C SER A 596 24.57 21.65 -26.83
N ILE A 597 23.97 21.50 -28.02
CA ILE A 597 22.75 20.70 -28.23
C ILE A 597 23.17 19.49 -29.05
N ASP A 598 23.10 18.30 -28.46
CA ASP A 598 23.47 17.04 -29.10
C ASP A 598 22.51 15.91 -28.67
N ARG A 599 22.78 14.68 -29.11
CA ARG A 599 21.99 13.49 -28.76
C ARG A 599 22.00 13.17 -27.26
N ARG A 600 22.88 13.79 -26.46
CA ARG A 600 23.04 13.58 -25.02
C ARG A 600 22.18 14.56 -24.19
N LEU A 601 21.50 15.50 -24.85
CA LEU A 601 20.67 16.53 -24.23
C LEU A 601 19.71 15.99 -23.16
N LEU A 602 19.01 14.88 -23.43
CA LEU A 602 18.03 14.31 -22.49
C LEU A 602 18.67 13.78 -21.21
N TYR A 603 19.82 13.08 -21.33
CA TYR A 603 20.59 12.60 -20.17
C TYR A 603 21.12 13.76 -19.35
N TRP A 604 21.66 14.78 -20.04
CA TRP A 604 22.12 15.99 -19.39
C TRP A 604 20.98 16.73 -18.66
N LEU A 605 19.81 16.88 -19.27
CA LEU A 605 18.64 17.53 -18.64
C LEU A 605 18.14 16.77 -17.42
N ALA A 606 18.19 15.43 -17.44
CA ALA A 606 17.79 14.62 -16.29
C ALA A 606 18.74 14.81 -15.08
N VAL A 607 20.04 14.94 -15.34
CA VAL A 607 21.07 15.04 -14.28
C VAL A 607 21.35 16.49 -13.88
N PHE A 608 21.55 17.41 -14.81
CA PHE A 608 21.95 18.78 -14.50
C PHE A 608 20.83 19.82 -14.70
N GLY A 609 19.70 19.44 -15.29
CA GLY A 609 18.54 20.33 -15.46
C GLY A 609 17.99 20.86 -14.13
N PRO A 610 17.77 20.02 -13.10
CA PRO A 610 17.36 20.48 -11.77
C PRO A 610 18.36 21.43 -11.13
N ALA A 611 19.66 21.13 -11.22
CA ALA A 611 20.74 21.98 -10.72
C ALA A 611 20.74 23.36 -11.40
N LEU A 612 20.64 23.38 -12.73
CA LEU A 612 20.55 24.62 -13.51
C LEU A 612 19.31 25.44 -13.12
N ARG A 613 18.16 24.79 -12.91
CA ARG A 613 16.93 25.46 -12.47
C ARG A 613 17.12 26.14 -11.11
N SER A 614 17.69 25.45 -10.13
CA SER A 614 17.95 25.99 -8.80
C SER A 614 18.91 27.17 -8.85
N HIS A 615 20.03 27.02 -9.57
CA HIS A 615 20.99 28.10 -9.77
C HIS A 615 20.35 29.34 -10.42
N LEU A 616 19.57 29.17 -11.48
CA LEU A 616 18.88 30.27 -12.17
C LEU A 616 17.83 30.97 -11.29
N ARG A 617 17.22 30.25 -10.34
CA ARG A 617 16.28 30.84 -9.37
C ARG A 617 16.99 31.71 -8.34
N LEU A 618 18.14 31.26 -7.84
CA LEU A 618 18.88 31.93 -6.76
C LEU A 618 19.72 33.11 -7.25
N PHE A 619 20.48 32.92 -8.34
CA PHE A 619 21.48 33.89 -8.81
C PHE A 619 21.05 34.67 -10.05
N GLY A 620 19.97 34.24 -10.71
CA GLY A 620 19.47 34.85 -11.93
C GLY A 620 20.38 34.64 -13.15
N ALA A 621 19.88 34.98 -14.34
CA ALA A 621 20.59 34.71 -15.61
C ALA A 621 21.83 35.59 -15.84
N ARG A 622 22.01 36.68 -15.08
CA ARG A 622 23.17 37.58 -15.21
C ARG A 622 24.43 36.98 -14.57
N HIS A 623 24.32 36.27 -13.45
CA HIS A 623 25.45 35.62 -12.79
C HIS A 623 25.97 34.43 -13.61
N THR A 624 25.06 33.66 -14.22
CA THR A 624 25.40 32.52 -15.09
C THR A 624 26.11 32.93 -16.39
N ARG A 625 26.01 34.20 -16.82
CA ARG A 625 26.80 34.73 -17.96
C ARG A 625 28.29 34.86 -17.66
N ALA A 626 28.73 34.86 -16.40
CA ALA A 626 30.16 34.79 -16.06
C ALA A 626 30.74 33.39 -16.37
N ILE A 627 29.91 32.35 -16.21
CA ILE A 627 30.26 30.95 -16.56
C ILE A 627 30.29 30.78 -18.09
N LEU A 628 29.54 31.56 -18.85
CA LEU A 628 29.38 31.41 -20.32
C LEU A 628 30.17 32.49 -21.08
N ASN A 629 31.15 32.11 -21.89
CA ASN A 629 31.78 33.07 -22.82
C ASN A 629 30.72 33.67 -23.76
N ARG A 630 30.86 34.97 -24.10
CA ARG A 630 29.88 35.83 -24.78
C ARG A 630 29.34 35.32 -26.15
N GLY A 631 29.82 34.20 -26.68
CA GLY A 631 29.59 33.77 -28.06
C GLY A 631 28.50 32.72 -28.33
N ILE A 632 27.91 32.05 -27.34
CA ILE A 632 26.99 30.92 -27.63
C ILE A 632 25.76 30.97 -26.72
N GLN A 633 24.75 31.75 -27.14
CA GLN A 633 23.49 31.90 -26.39
C GLN A 633 22.45 30.83 -26.72
N ILE A 634 22.41 30.31 -27.95
CA ILE A 634 21.31 29.46 -28.43
C ILE A 634 21.19 28.16 -27.61
N GLY A 635 22.28 27.42 -27.43
CA GLY A 635 22.25 26.15 -26.68
C GLY A 635 21.84 26.31 -25.22
N PHE A 636 22.38 27.34 -24.56
CA PHE A 636 22.03 27.66 -23.19
C PHE A 636 20.57 28.12 -23.06
N THR A 637 20.08 28.97 -23.95
CA THR A 637 18.69 29.43 -23.97
C THR A 637 17.71 28.28 -24.17
N VAL A 638 18.01 27.33 -25.07
CA VAL A 638 17.19 26.12 -25.27
C VAL A 638 17.17 25.25 -24.02
N LYS A 639 18.34 24.96 -23.43
CA LYS A 639 18.42 24.16 -22.18
C LYS A 639 17.72 24.85 -21.01
N GLN A 640 17.84 26.17 -20.92
CA GLN A 640 17.12 26.98 -19.93
C GLN A 640 15.60 26.87 -20.12
N ALA A 641 15.10 27.01 -21.35
CA ALA A 641 13.68 26.90 -21.67
C ALA A 641 13.14 25.49 -21.35
N LEU A 642 13.88 24.44 -21.71
CA LEU A 642 13.52 23.05 -21.42
C LEU A 642 13.55 22.74 -19.92
N ALA A 643 14.59 23.19 -19.19
CA ALA A 643 14.68 23.02 -17.75
C ALA A 643 13.54 23.77 -17.03
N ARG A 644 13.10 24.91 -17.57
CA ARG A 644 11.86 25.56 -17.12
C ARG A 644 10.66 24.67 -17.43
N ALA A 645 10.38 24.36 -18.69
CA ALA A 645 9.17 23.64 -19.10
C ALA A 645 8.98 22.25 -18.46
N LEU A 646 10.04 21.44 -18.39
CA LEU A 646 9.97 20.05 -17.92
C LEU A 646 9.88 19.93 -16.40
N PHE A 647 10.37 20.93 -15.66
CA PHE A 647 10.45 20.88 -14.20
C PHE A 647 9.62 21.97 -13.49
N PHE A 648 8.93 22.89 -14.20
CA PHE A 648 7.99 23.90 -13.65
C PHE A 648 6.51 23.47 -13.54
N ARG A 649 6.16 22.18 -13.52
CA ARG A 649 4.79 21.85 -13.08
C ARG A 649 4.68 22.13 -11.57
N PRO A 650 3.70 22.94 -11.12
CA PRO A 650 3.38 23.01 -9.70
C PRO A 650 2.95 21.61 -9.25
N ILE A 651 3.47 21.17 -8.10
CA ILE A 651 3.02 19.97 -7.39
C ILE A 651 1.71 20.31 -6.70
#